data_AF-A0A1F2TBL9-F1
#
_entry.id   AF-A0A1F2TBL9-F1
#
_cell.length_a   1.000
_cell.length_b   1.000
_cell.length_c   1.000
_cell.angle_alpha   90.00
_cell.angle_beta   90.00
_cell.angle_gamma   90.00
#
_symmetry.space_group_name_H-M   'P 1'
#
loop_
_entity.id
_entity.type
_entity.pdbx_description
1 polymer ?
#
loop_
_entity_poly.entity_id
_entity_poly.type
_entity_poly.pdbx_seq_one_letter_code
_entity_poly.pdbx_strand_id
1 'polypeptide(L)'
;MPAAGVLAVAGLGVAALRTTIVGRVAADGAYELVVVGASLRDMALTAAATIAVAALASVLLARRAADRGLPVSLAPLLVFALPIGGVAAAMWGRSLAPALVHWLWELAPWWLAIGCAVTAGRALSPAPAAQPFRVRSAAWPFLLAAALVCWILATNTNLRGWAEPHGDEPQYLRHDELWYQGKGEDISQVSVVTDLPRGMAPRVPHSAALGVRALVHDVWSLVWDVKASLTEPGFVWLRAQGSGGGFITREGRTYQSHQPGLSLLILPGYTVDRWLLSSGTVYRGQFPDRLLTVQATLVAMAALGAIAIGALCRRAGAGAALAALLAFLGCAALPASSMALQAYPETAAGLAIAAALALSTRDRGSTRSALVGGLLAGYPLLLHVRFLAVVVVLLGFGAWALRRSRRLTLLFALGWFVPVLAQTWYAYHASGLPWPSAFYNASDGGTWIDPAAIPLNFLRYAADRNWGALPHAPLLLLALPGLLPLWRARRDLAVAVVLLAGVLTATSAAHAVSAAGGTPGRFITAVLPLLVIPIAAAVREWHARPVFRLLFLGLSVLTLDQAWNYNRSHVKELGMMVAEGASGWRVNLLFPDLAEGITSQAALTLLVMAALVTLLAATLWRRSRVSEGPAHARDGVAAVSLTACLVLLTTTAGAWDLSHPRYRVRDGNIRTRLVSAYVRAETCALCWSSRRGPLGGADLASNTVSDIGVRAETGRSRRVRFALTAIGPEGPSFGAARFDFGDGEVSAPRVFAGEIRVAHRYGRAGEYDVKAWFDRPGAPRLMAASLVRVDDDGR
;
A
#
# COMPACT_ATOMS: atom_id res chain seq x y z
N MET A 1 -0.14 32.83 -7.07
CA MET A 1 1.21 32.28 -7.30
C MET A 1 1.33 30.78 -6.89
N PRO A 2 0.61 29.81 -7.50
CA PRO A 2 0.71 28.40 -7.10
C PRO A 2 1.69 27.56 -7.96
N ALA A 3 2.01 28.00 -9.19
CA ALA A 3 2.76 27.20 -10.15
C ALA A 3 4.25 26.99 -9.79
N ALA A 4 4.90 27.99 -9.18
CA ALA A 4 6.30 27.89 -8.75
C ALA A 4 6.52 26.90 -7.60
N GLY A 5 5.54 26.77 -6.69
CA GLY A 5 5.59 25.79 -5.60
C GLY A 5 5.41 24.35 -6.08
N VAL A 6 4.54 24.14 -7.08
CA VAL A 6 4.31 22.81 -7.68
C VAL A 6 5.52 22.33 -8.48
N LEU A 7 6.19 23.23 -9.22
CA LEU A 7 7.43 22.91 -9.95
C LEU A 7 8.60 22.63 -9.00
N ALA A 8 8.72 23.34 -7.88
CA ALA A 8 9.74 23.06 -6.86
C ALA A 8 9.54 21.69 -6.18
N VAL A 9 8.28 21.31 -5.87
CA VAL A 9 7.94 19.98 -5.32
C VAL A 9 8.16 18.86 -6.34
N ALA A 10 7.86 19.10 -7.62
CA ALA A 10 8.15 18.14 -8.69
C ALA A 10 9.66 17.94 -8.90
N GLY A 11 10.46 19.01 -8.85
CA GLY A 11 11.93 18.95 -8.90
C GLY A 11 12.55 18.24 -7.68
N LEU A 12 12.00 18.47 -6.49
CA LEU A 12 12.36 17.77 -5.25
C LEU A 12 12.14 16.25 -5.35
N GLY A 13 11.06 15.84 -6.01
CA GLY A 13 10.78 14.43 -6.28
C GLY A 13 11.88 13.77 -7.11
N VAL A 14 12.37 14.43 -8.16
CA VAL A 14 13.36 13.87 -9.10
C VAL A 14 14.75 13.69 -8.49
N ALA A 15 15.17 14.61 -7.60
CA ALA A 15 16.47 14.49 -6.95
C ALA A 15 16.44 13.52 -5.75
N ALA A 16 15.34 13.47 -4.99
CA ALA A 16 15.10 12.43 -3.98
C ALA A 16 14.95 11.02 -4.62
N LEU A 17 14.54 10.94 -5.89
CA LEU A 17 14.45 9.70 -6.66
C LEU A 17 15.82 9.09 -7.02
N ARG A 18 16.90 9.88 -7.02
CA ARG A 18 18.26 9.43 -7.43
C ARG A 18 19.20 9.11 -6.28
N THR A 19 18.88 9.52 -5.05
CA THR A 19 19.69 9.23 -3.86
C THR A 19 19.10 8.05 -3.10
N THR A 20 19.91 7.02 -2.86
CA THR A 20 19.52 5.85 -2.05
C THR A 20 20.34 5.85 -0.76
N ILE A 21 19.69 5.58 0.36
CA ILE A 21 20.32 5.44 1.68
C ILE A 21 20.02 4.03 2.17
N VAL A 22 21.04 3.29 2.60
CA VAL A 22 20.91 1.90 3.05
C VAL A 22 21.61 1.74 4.40
N GLY A 23 20.89 1.25 5.40
CA GLY A 23 21.48 0.82 6.67
C GLY A 23 21.96 -0.63 6.61
N ARG A 24 23.13 -0.92 7.17
CA ARG A 24 23.67 -2.28 7.30
C ARG A 24 24.28 -2.51 8.68
N VAL A 25 24.22 -3.74 9.16
CA VAL A 25 24.96 -4.14 10.37
C VAL A 25 26.26 -4.75 9.88
N ALA A 26 27.40 -4.14 10.22
CA ALA A 26 28.71 -4.65 9.86
C ALA A 26 28.99 -5.99 10.58
N ALA A 27 29.99 -6.73 10.10
CA ALA A 27 30.35 -8.06 10.63
C ALA A 27 30.67 -8.07 12.14
N ASP A 28 31.10 -6.93 12.69
CA ASP A 28 31.37 -6.74 14.12
C ASP A 28 30.13 -6.29 14.94
N GLY A 29 28.95 -6.30 14.31
CA GLY A 29 27.69 -5.92 14.93
C GLY A 29 27.40 -4.42 14.96
N ALA A 30 28.31 -3.57 14.48
CA ALA A 30 28.10 -2.13 14.47
C ALA A 30 27.21 -1.70 13.29
N TYR A 31 26.30 -0.76 13.53
CA TYR A 31 25.46 -0.20 12.48
C TYR A 31 26.23 0.78 11.58
N GLU A 32 26.09 0.63 10.28
CA GLU A 32 26.70 1.46 9.25
C GLU A 32 25.64 1.93 8.25
N LEU A 33 25.61 3.24 7.99
CA LEU A 33 24.80 3.83 6.94
C LEU A 33 25.62 4.01 5.67
N VAL A 34 25.08 3.64 4.52
CA VAL A 34 25.68 3.91 3.21
C VAL A 34 24.74 4.75 2.35
N VAL A 35 25.23 5.90 1.87
CA VAL A 35 24.53 6.82 0.96
C VAL A 35 25.13 6.68 -0.43
N VAL A 36 24.28 6.54 -1.45
CA VAL A 36 24.66 6.49 -2.86
C VAL A 36 23.80 7.47 -3.65
N GLY A 37 24.38 8.53 -4.21
CA GLY A 37 23.66 9.59 -4.92
C GLY A 37 24.37 10.11 -6.17
N ALA A 38 23.58 10.68 -7.09
CA ALA A 38 24.00 11.09 -8.44
C ALA A 38 24.90 12.35 -8.47
N SER A 39 24.75 13.30 -7.54
CA SER A 39 25.70 14.42 -7.37
C SER A 39 25.48 15.23 -6.09
N LEU A 40 26.55 15.89 -5.59
CA LEU A 40 26.48 16.93 -4.55
C LEU A 40 25.53 18.08 -4.94
N ARG A 41 25.47 18.40 -6.24
CA ARG A 41 24.59 19.43 -6.80
C ARG A 41 23.11 19.06 -6.63
N ASP A 42 22.72 17.81 -6.89
CA ASP A 42 21.34 17.35 -6.75
C ASP A 42 20.89 17.32 -5.29
N MET A 43 21.78 16.92 -4.37
CA MET A 43 21.51 17.03 -2.93
C MET A 43 21.41 18.49 -2.48
N ALA A 44 22.32 19.36 -2.92
CA ALA A 44 22.26 20.79 -2.60
C ALA A 44 20.99 21.44 -3.15
N LEU A 45 20.55 21.08 -4.35
CA LEU A 45 19.29 21.55 -4.94
C LEU A 45 18.07 21.00 -4.18
N THR A 46 18.09 19.73 -3.75
CA THR A 46 17.02 19.13 -2.94
C THR A 46 16.93 19.80 -1.56
N ALA A 47 18.07 20.00 -0.92
CA ALA A 47 18.15 20.71 0.35
C ALA A 47 17.66 22.15 0.18
N ALA A 48 18.20 22.90 -0.78
CA ALA A 48 17.83 24.29 -1.05
C ALA A 48 16.34 24.45 -1.41
N ALA A 49 15.77 23.54 -2.21
CA ALA A 49 14.35 23.58 -2.55
C ALA A 49 13.47 23.19 -1.36
N THR A 50 13.87 22.23 -0.52
CA THR A 50 13.15 21.88 0.71
C THR A 50 13.19 23.06 1.68
N ILE A 51 14.35 23.70 1.81
CA ILE A 51 14.56 24.94 2.58
C ILE A 51 13.67 26.06 2.04
N ALA A 52 13.62 26.25 0.72
CA ALA A 52 12.80 27.29 0.09
C ALA A 52 11.30 27.03 0.29
N VAL A 53 10.82 25.79 0.15
CA VAL A 53 9.42 25.42 0.37
C VAL A 53 9.04 25.54 1.84
N ALA A 54 9.90 25.07 2.75
CA ALA A 54 9.70 25.22 4.20
C ALA A 54 9.71 26.70 4.60
N ALA A 55 10.67 27.50 4.11
CA ALA A 55 10.76 28.94 4.36
C ALA A 55 9.56 29.70 3.76
N LEU A 56 9.10 29.33 2.56
CA LEU A 56 7.92 29.95 1.94
C LEU A 56 6.64 29.60 2.69
N ALA A 57 6.43 28.31 3.04
CA ALA A 57 5.31 27.89 3.86
C ALA A 57 5.34 28.59 5.23
N SER A 58 6.53 28.74 5.80
CA SER A 58 6.81 29.46 7.05
C SER A 58 6.46 30.93 6.97
N VAL A 59 6.91 31.65 5.94
CA VAL A 59 6.58 33.06 5.70
C VAL A 59 5.09 33.24 5.43
N LEU A 60 4.44 32.34 4.69
CA LEU A 60 3.01 32.39 4.44
C LEU A 60 2.17 32.11 5.70
N LEU A 61 2.64 31.20 6.57
CA LEU A 61 2.02 30.92 7.86
C LEU A 61 2.23 32.06 8.86
N ALA A 62 3.44 32.63 8.91
CA ALA A 62 3.78 33.76 9.77
C ALA A 62 3.04 35.04 9.35
N ARG A 63 3.00 35.37 8.05
CA ARG A 63 2.20 36.49 7.53
C ARG A 63 0.73 36.32 7.86
N ARG A 64 0.15 35.14 7.62
CA ARG A 64 -1.26 34.88 7.96
C ARG A 64 -1.56 34.91 9.46
N ALA A 65 -0.59 34.59 10.31
CA ALA A 65 -0.74 34.67 11.76
C ALA A 65 -0.63 36.13 12.23
N ALA A 66 0.30 36.90 11.67
CA ALA A 66 0.45 38.34 11.90
C ALA A 66 -0.78 39.13 11.43
N ASP A 67 -1.29 38.85 10.23
CA ASP A 67 -2.52 39.45 9.66
C ASP A 67 -3.77 39.17 10.51
N ARG A 68 -3.69 38.23 11.48
CA ARG A 68 -4.80 37.82 12.36
C ARG A 68 -4.54 38.09 13.83
N GLY A 69 -3.47 38.81 14.17
CA GLY A 69 -3.12 39.14 15.56
C GLY A 69 -2.86 37.91 16.44
N LEU A 70 -2.54 36.75 15.85
CA LEU A 70 -2.24 35.53 16.60
C LEU A 70 -0.78 35.57 17.07
N PRO A 71 -0.48 35.26 18.35
CA PRO A 71 0.91 35.13 18.80
C PRO A 71 1.58 34.00 18.01
N VAL A 72 2.60 34.37 17.22
CA VAL A 72 3.35 33.43 16.39
C VAL A 72 4.21 32.57 17.31
N SER A 73 3.70 31.42 17.72
CA SER A 73 4.54 30.36 18.27
C SER A 73 5.53 29.95 17.17
N LEU A 74 6.79 30.33 17.31
CA LEU A 74 7.90 29.93 16.44
C LEU A 74 8.27 28.44 16.61
N ALA A 75 7.58 27.68 17.46
CA ALA A 75 7.89 26.29 17.73
C ALA A 75 7.74 25.36 16.50
N PRO A 76 6.68 25.45 15.66
CA PRO A 76 6.62 24.69 14.41
C PRO A 76 7.72 25.13 13.43
N LEU A 77 8.10 26.41 13.47
CA LEU A 77 9.16 26.99 12.63
C LEU A 77 10.54 26.44 13.02
N LEU A 78 10.83 26.34 14.31
CA LEU A 78 12.05 25.73 14.86
C LEU A 78 12.09 24.21 14.62
N VAL A 79 10.94 23.54 14.69
CA VAL A 79 10.79 22.10 14.40
C VAL A 79 11.08 21.78 12.92
N PHE A 80 10.66 22.64 11.98
CA PHE A 80 11.06 22.50 10.56
C PHE A 80 12.47 23.02 10.27
N ALA A 81 12.97 23.97 11.07
CA ALA A 81 14.32 24.52 10.93
C ALA A 81 15.42 23.59 11.45
N LEU A 82 15.14 22.67 12.38
CA LEU A 82 16.11 21.70 12.91
C LEU A 82 16.61 20.68 11.86
N PRO A 83 15.74 20.05 11.04
CA PRO A 83 16.15 19.28 9.87
C PRO A 83 16.98 20.11 8.89
N ILE A 84 16.59 21.37 8.68
CA ILE A 84 17.24 22.31 7.76
C ILE A 84 18.65 22.69 8.25
N GLY A 85 18.78 23.00 9.54
CA GLY A 85 20.05 23.34 10.18
C GLY A 85 21.00 22.15 10.23
N GLY A 86 20.48 20.94 10.43
CA GLY A 86 21.29 19.73 10.36
C GLY A 86 21.71 19.35 8.94
N VAL A 87 20.89 19.59 7.93
CA VAL A 87 21.28 19.44 6.51
C VAL A 87 22.32 20.50 6.12
N ALA A 88 22.16 21.75 6.56
CA ALA A 88 23.13 22.83 6.29
C ALA A 88 24.47 22.61 7.03
N ALA A 89 24.44 22.20 8.30
CA ALA A 89 25.64 21.79 9.05
C ALA A 89 26.29 20.53 8.43
N ALA A 90 25.48 19.64 7.86
CA ALA A 90 25.96 18.48 7.14
C ALA A 90 26.63 18.80 5.80
N MET A 91 26.20 19.86 5.13
CA MET A 91 26.88 20.32 3.91
C MET A 91 28.26 20.94 4.20
N TRP A 92 28.56 21.32 5.45
CA TRP A 92 29.84 21.93 5.83
C TRP A 92 30.76 21.04 6.70
N GLY A 93 30.25 20.03 7.41
CA GLY A 93 31.07 19.12 8.23
C GLY A 93 31.47 17.82 7.51
N ARG A 94 32.77 17.52 7.36
CA ARG A 94 33.24 16.34 6.58
C ARG A 94 33.02 14.96 7.24
N SER A 95 32.63 14.87 8.52
CA SER A 95 32.60 13.59 9.27
C SER A 95 31.29 13.26 10.00
N LEU A 96 30.54 14.23 10.53
CA LEU A 96 29.27 14.02 11.26
C LEU A 96 28.00 14.18 10.40
N ALA A 97 28.18 14.75 9.21
CA ALA A 97 27.12 15.27 8.36
C ALA A 97 26.04 14.26 7.93
N PRO A 98 26.37 13.12 7.32
CA PRO A 98 25.36 12.25 6.73
C PRO A 98 24.73 11.29 7.74
N ALA A 99 25.42 11.00 8.86
CA ALA A 99 24.81 10.35 10.01
C ALA A 99 23.73 11.25 10.63
N LEU A 100 23.98 12.57 10.72
CA LEU A 100 23.00 13.56 11.20
C LEU A 100 21.86 13.78 10.19
N VAL A 101 22.16 13.82 8.88
CA VAL A 101 21.14 13.91 7.81
C VAL A 101 20.27 12.67 7.79
N HIS A 102 20.84 11.48 7.96
CA HIS A 102 20.08 10.27 8.07
C HIS A 102 19.27 10.21 9.36
N TRP A 103 19.82 10.62 10.50
CA TRP A 103 19.06 10.78 11.73
C TRP A 103 17.89 11.73 11.54
N LEU A 104 18.10 12.89 10.92
CA LEU A 104 17.03 13.86 10.66
C LEU A 104 16.03 13.39 9.59
N TRP A 105 16.46 12.52 8.69
CA TRP A 105 15.61 11.85 7.69
C TRP A 105 14.80 10.68 8.27
N GLU A 106 15.40 9.85 9.13
CA GLU A 106 14.73 8.84 9.97
C GLU A 106 13.77 9.51 10.96
N LEU A 107 14.09 10.73 11.41
CA LEU A 107 13.20 11.57 12.20
C LEU A 107 12.22 12.38 11.35
N ALA A 108 12.31 12.40 10.02
CA ALA A 108 11.32 13.11 9.18
C ALA A 108 9.87 12.62 9.39
N PRO A 109 9.59 11.31 9.55
CA PRO A 109 8.29 10.81 10.00
C PRO A 109 7.90 11.37 11.35
N TRP A 110 8.84 11.46 12.30
CA TRP A 110 8.62 12.06 13.60
C TRP A 110 8.31 13.55 13.50
N TRP A 111 8.95 14.29 12.61
CA TRP A 111 8.66 15.70 12.37
C TRP A 111 7.31 15.93 11.69
N LEU A 112 6.96 15.10 10.70
CA LEU A 112 5.63 15.12 10.08
C LEU A 112 4.56 14.77 11.11
N ALA A 113 4.83 13.77 11.94
CA ALA A 113 3.94 13.33 12.99
C ALA A 113 3.80 14.36 14.12
N ILE A 114 4.88 15.06 14.49
CA ILE A 114 4.85 16.24 15.37
C ILE A 114 4.04 17.35 14.70
N GLY A 115 4.18 17.59 13.39
CA GLY A 115 3.38 18.55 12.64
C GLY A 115 1.89 18.21 12.64
N CYS A 116 1.54 16.95 12.39
CA CYS A 116 0.19 16.42 12.54
C CYS A 116 -0.30 16.57 13.98
N ALA A 117 0.58 16.34 14.96
CA ALA A 117 0.25 16.43 16.37
C ALA A 117 0.04 17.87 16.86
N VAL A 118 0.82 18.82 16.35
CA VAL A 118 0.64 20.25 16.60
C VAL A 118 -0.64 20.74 15.92
N THR A 119 -0.92 20.29 14.69
CA THR A 119 -2.15 20.63 13.97
C THR A 119 -3.38 20.07 14.70
N ALA A 120 -3.30 18.83 15.16
CA ALA A 120 -4.30 18.23 16.03
C ALA A 120 -4.42 18.99 17.34
N GLY A 121 -3.33 19.28 18.06
CA GLY A 121 -3.33 20.06 19.29
C GLY A 121 -4.00 21.42 19.13
N ARG A 122 -3.79 22.10 17.99
CA ARG A 122 -4.48 23.36 17.64
C ARG A 122 -5.96 23.15 17.32
N ALA A 123 -6.30 22.11 16.57
CA ALA A 123 -7.70 21.75 16.31
C ALA A 123 -8.46 21.32 17.59
N LEU A 124 -7.72 20.89 18.61
CA LEU A 124 -8.21 20.43 19.91
C LEU A 124 -8.09 21.51 21.01
N SER A 125 -7.66 22.73 20.70
CA SER A 125 -7.52 23.78 21.70
C SER A 125 -8.87 24.46 21.96
N PRO A 126 -9.31 24.61 23.22
CA PRO A 126 -10.59 25.24 23.58
C PRO A 126 -10.57 26.78 23.53
N ALA A 127 -9.45 27.40 23.13
CA ALA A 127 -9.35 28.85 23.04
C ALA A 127 -10.49 29.43 22.16
N PRO A 128 -11.08 30.58 22.54
CA PRO A 128 -12.13 31.23 21.78
C PRO A 128 -11.55 31.61 20.41
N ALA A 129 -11.81 30.77 19.41
CA ALA A 129 -11.25 30.93 18.10
C ALA A 129 -11.82 32.22 17.48
N ALA A 130 -10.96 33.22 17.33
CA ALA A 130 -10.96 34.06 16.14
C ALA A 130 -11.28 33.15 14.94
N GLN A 131 -12.42 33.43 14.31
CA GLN A 131 -13.13 32.65 13.30
C GLN A 131 -12.40 31.36 12.86
N PRO A 132 -12.93 30.15 13.21
CA PRO A 132 -12.31 28.89 12.80
C PRO A 132 -12.07 28.95 11.30
N PHE A 133 -10.86 28.59 10.87
CA PHE A 133 -10.43 28.51 9.48
C PHE A 133 -11.59 27.97 8.64
N ARG A 134 -12.38 28.86 8.03
CA ARG A 134 -13.43 28.49 7.08
C ARG A 134 -12.69 28.14 5.81
N VAL A 135 -11.97 27.02 5.81
CA VAL A 135 -11.75 26.26 4.59
C VAL A 135 -13.15 26.09 4.04
N ARG A 136 -13.45 26.75 2.92
CA ARG A 136 -14.76 26.61 2.25
C ARG A 136 -15.06 25.12 2.25
N SER A 137 -16.24 24.74 2.72
CA SER A 137 -16.63 23.34 2.99
C SER A 137 -16.38 22.39 1.81
N ALA A 138 -16.20 22.92 0.60
CA ALA A 138 -15.87 22.20 -0.61
C ALA A 138 -14.37 21.86 -0.80
N ALA A 139 -13.42 22.50 -0.13
CA ALA A 139 -11.99 22.34 -0.42
C ALA A 139 -11.28 21.24 0.39
N TRP A 140 -11.80 20.86 1.56
CA TRP A 140 -11.18 19.81 2.39
C TRP A 140 -11.08 18.43 1.71
N PRO A 141 -12.03 17.96 0.87
CA PRO A 141 -11.90 16.67 0.21
C PRO A 141 -10.70 16.64 -0.74
N PHE A 142 -10.46 17.73 -1.46
CA PHE A 142 -9.31 17.87 -2.36
C PHE A 142 -7.99 17.88 -1.60
N LEU A 143 -7.92 18.62 -0.48
CA LEU A 143 -6.72 18.64 0.36
C LEU A 143 -6.43 17.28 1.00
N LEU A 144 -7.47 16.58 1.47
CA LEU A 144 -7.35 15.22 1.99
C LEU A 144 -6.84 14.26 0.91
N ALA A 145 -7.48 14.27 -0.26
CA ALA A 145 -7.07 13.43 -1.37
C ALA A 145 -5.61 13.71 -1.75
N ALA A 146 -5.25 14.98 -1.97
CA ALA A 146 -3.87 15.36 -2.32
C ALA A 146 -2.86 14.91 -1.25
N ALA A 147 -3.15 15.13 0.03
CA ALA A 147 -2.28 14.71 1.13
C ALA A 147 -2.09 13.18 1.15
N LEU A 148 -3.17 12.41 0.99
CA LEU A 148 -3.11 10.96 0.97
C LEU A 148 -2.36 10.43 -0.27
N VAL A 149 -2.60 10.99 -1.45
CA VAL A 149 -1.85 10.62 -2.67
C VAL A 149 -0.36 10.89 -2.47
N CYS A 150 0.01 12.08 -1.96
CA CYS A 150 1.40 12.40 -1.66
C CYS A 150 2.00 11.42 -0.65
N TRP A 151 1.26 11.05 0.40
CA TRP A 151 1.70 10.07 1.38
C TRP A 151 1.94 8.69 0.75
N ILE A 152 0.98 8.16 -0.01
CA ILE A 152 1.10 6.84 -0.66
C ILE A 152 2.32 6.81 -1.58
N LEU A 153 2.48 7.83 -2.45
CA LEU A 153 3.59 7.91 -3.41
C LEU A 153 4.96 8.13 -2.74
N ALA A 154 5.00 8.86 -1.62
CA ALA A 154 6.23 9.11 -0.89
C ALA A 154 6.68 7.91 -0.05
N THR A 155 5.73 7.14 0.47
CA THR A 155 6.02 6.01 1.37
C THR A 155 6.22 4.70 0.63
N ASN A 156 5.48 4.42 -0.46
CA ASN A 156 5.57 3.16 -1.20
C ASN A 156 6.59 3.24 -2.34
N THR A 157 7.85 3.49 -2.01
CA THR A 157 8.90 3.78 -3.01
C THR A 157 9.23 2.59 -3.91
N ASN A 158 9.07 1.36 -3.41
CA ASN A 158 9.33 0.16 -4.20
C ASN A 158 8.13 -0.19 -5.07
N LEU A 159 6.89 -0.05 -4.57
CA LEU A 159 5.69 -0.47 -5.31
C LEU A 159 5.32 0.45 -6.48
N ARG A 160 5.67 1.74 -6.41
CA ARG A 160 5.34 2.70 -7.49
C ARG A 160 6.04 2.32 -8.79
N GLY A 161 5.28 2.19 -9.87
CA GLY A 161 5.79 1.76 -11.18
C GLY A 161 6.25 0.31 -11.25
N TRP A 162 6.17 -0.46 -10.15
CA TRP A 162 6.42 -1.90 -10.15
C TRP A 162 5.29 -2.61 -10.90
N ALA A 163 5.60 -3.07 -12.11
CA ALA A 163 4.64 -3.70 -12.99
C ALA A 163 4.52 -5.22 -12.79
N GLU A 164 5.51 -5.87 -12.17
CA GLU A 164 5.42 -7.31 -11.91
C GLU A 164 4.33 -7.59 -10.84
N PRO A 165 3.28 -8.35 -11.20
CA PRO A 165 2.22 -8.72 -10.29
C PRO A 165 2.65 -9.89 -9.42
N HIS A 166 2.20 -9.91 -8.16
CA HIS A 166 2.49 -10.97 -7.19
C HIS A 166 1.21 -11.42 -6.47
N GLY A 167 1.28 -12.59 -5.83
CA GLY A 167 0.13 -13.19 -5.14
C GLY A 167 -1.06 -13.34 -6.08
N ASP A 168 -2.18 -12.71 -5.74
CA ASP A 168 -3.42 -12.81 -6.53
C ASP A 168 -3.57 -11.71 -7.60
N GLU A 169 -2.66 -10.74 -7.67
CA GLU A 169 -2.71 -9.67 -8.68
C GLU A 169 -2.79 -10.19 -10.14
N PRO A 170 -2.04 -11.24 -10.55
CA PRO A 170 -2.14 -11.78 -11.91
C PRO A 170 -3.54 -12.25 -12.26
N GLN A 171 -4.33 -12.67 -11.27
CA GLN A 171 -5.68 -13.20 -11.46
C GLN A 171 -6.64 -12.09 -11.91
N TYR A 172 -6.49 -10.89 -11.36
CA TYR A 172 -7.29 -9.73 -11.73
C TYR A 172 -6.85 -9.12 -13.08
N LEU A 173 -5.54 -9.01 -13.31
CA LEU A 173 -5.03 -8.47 -14.58
C LEU A 173 -5.33 -9.37 -15.78
N ARG A 174 -5.50 -10.69 -15.56
CA ARG A 174 -5.86 -11.64 -16.61
C ARG A 174 -7.27 -11.41 -17.16
N HIS A 175 -8.22 -11.03 -16.29
CA HIS A 175 -9.55 -10.59 -16.72
C HIS A 175 -9.47 -9.30 -17.55
N ASP A 176 -8.62 -8.36 -17.17
CA ASP A 176 -8.42 -7.13 -17.95
C ASP A 176 -7.84 -7.43 -19.35
N GLU A 177 -6.84 -8.32 -19.42
CA GLU A 177 -6.23 -8.72 -20.69
C GLU A 177 -7.22 -9.51 -21.59
N LEU A 178 -8.01 -10.41 -21.01
CA LEU A 178 -9.13 -11.09 -21.69
C LEU A 178 -10.07 -10.10 -22.36
N TRP A 179 -10.48 -9.08 -21.59
CA TRP A 179 -11.42 -8.08 -22.04
C TRP A 179 -10.79 -7.16 -23.09
N TYR A 180 -9.52 -6.80 -22.89
CA TYR A 180 -8.75 -6.03 -23.86
C TYR A 180 -8.64 -6.75 -25.21
N GLN A 181 -8.38 -8.06 -25.22
CA GLN A 181 -8.24 -8.86 -26.43
C GLN A 181 -9.57 -9.20 -27.13
N GLY A 182 -10.71 -8.96 -26.48
CA GLY A 182 -12.02 -9.29 -27.05
C GLY A 182 -12.41 -10.76 -26.86
N LYS A 183 -11.94 -11.43 -25.80
CA LYS A 183 -12.09 -12.89 -25.61
C LYS A 183 -13.20 -13.30 -24.63
N GLY A 184 -13.97 -12.35 -24.10
CA GLY A 184 -14.96 -12.65 -23.07
C GLY A 184 -14.30 -13.13 -21.77
N GLU A 185 -14.76 -14.24 -21.20
CA GLU A 185 -14.34 -14.76 -19.88
C GLU A 185 -13.48 -16.04 -19.96
N ASP A 186 -13.26 -16.60 -21.16
CA ASP A 186 -12.55 -17.88 -21.34
C ASP A 186 -11.04 -17.67 -21.49
N ILE A 187 -10.31 -17.89 -20.38
CA ILE A 187 -8.87 -17.68 -20.24
C ILE A 187 -8.05 -18.52 -21.22
N SER A 188 -8.56 -19.68 -21.62
CA SER A 188 -7.84 -20.57 -22.55
C SER A 188 -7.57 -19.90 -23.90
N GLN A 189 -8.29 -18.82 -24.22
CA GLN A 189 -8.17 -18.08 -25.48
C GLN A 189 -7.24 -16.87 -25.39
N VAL A 190 -6.69 -16.56 -24.20
CA VAL A 190 -5.77 -15.42 -24.01
C VAL A 190 -4.46 -15.72 -24.70
N SER A 191 -4.09 -14.86 -25.66
CA SER A 191 -2.75 -14.87 -26.22
C SER A 191 -1.79 -14.11 -25.30
N VAL A 192 -0.54 -14.53 -25.24
CA VAL A 192 0.49 -13.80 -24.48
C VAL A 192 0.75 -12.46 -25.18
N VAL A 193 0.96 -11.38 -24.42
CA VAL A 193 1.11 -10.02 -24.98
C VAL A 193 2.30 -9.93 -25.94
N THR A 194 3.34 -10.73 -25.72
CA THR A 194 4.51 -10.83 -26.61
C THR A 194 4.18 -11.28 -28.02
N ASP A 195 3.09 -12.04 -28.17
CA ASP A 195 2.68 -12.64 -29.45
C ASP A 195 1.70 -11.75 -30.20
N LEU A 196 1.22 -10.68 -29.56
CA LEU A 196 0.26 -9.74 -30.11
C LEU A 196 0.94 -8.60 -30.88
N PRO A 197 0.29 -8.07 -31.94
CA PRO A 197 0.78 -6.88 -32.62
C PRO A 197 0.94 -5.70 -31.65
N ARG A 198 2.07 -5.00 -31.76
CA ARG A 198 2.27 -3.73 -31.05
C ARG A 198 1.20 -2.72 -31.48
N GLY A 199 0.60 -2.02 -30.52
CA GLY A 199 -0.45 -1.04 -30.78
C GLY A 199 -1.81 -1.64 -31.16
N MET A 200 -2.04 -2.95 -30.97
CA MET A 200 -3.37 -3.56 -31.07
C MET A 200 -4.41 -2.70 -30.33
N ALA A 201 -5.48 -2.32 -30.99
CA ALA A 201 -6.54 -1.52 -30.36
C ALA A 201 -7.35 -2.38 -29.37
N PRO A 202 -7.87 -1.79 -28.27
CA PRO A 202 -8.71 -2.51 -27.32
C PRO A 202 -10.00 -3.00 -27.96
N ARG A 203 -10.37 -4.25 -27.70
CA ARG A 203 -11.59 -4.92 -28.17
C ARG A 203 -12.64 -5.12 -27.06
N VAL A 204 -12.61 -4.27 -26.04
CA VAL A 204 -13.54 -4.31 -24.89
C VAL A 204 -15.02 -4.37 -25.32
N PRO A 205 -15.50 -3.61 -26.33
CA PRO A 205 -16.90 -3.74 -26.77
C PRO A 205 -17.26 -5.13 -27.30
N HIS A 206 -16.30 -5.84 -27.91
CA HIS A 206 -16.51 -7.20 -28.40
C HIS A 206 -16.64 -8.18 -27.23
N SER A 207 -15.78 -8.08 -26.20
CA SER A 207 -15.92 -8.86 -24.96
C SER A 207 -17.25 -8.59 -24.26
N ALA A 208 -17.69 -7.33 -24.18
CA ALA A 208 -19.00 -7.00 -23.63
C ALA A 208 -20.15 -7.68 -24.39
N ALA A 209 -20.08 -7.68 -25.73
CA ALA A 209 -21.07 -8.37 -26.57
C ALA A 209 -21.06 -9.90 -26.38
N LEU A 210 -19.88 -10.50 -26.17
CA LEU A 210 -19.76 -11.92 -25.80
C LEU A 210 -20.38 -12.19 -24.42
N GLY A 211 -20.13 -11.34 -23.43
CA GLY A 211 -20.73 -11.44 -22.10
C GLY A 211 -22.25 -11.35 -22.11
N VAL A 212 -22.83 -10.44 -22.91
CA VAL A 212 -24.30 -10.34 -23.07
C VAL A 212 -24.89 -11.62 -23.69
N ARG A 213 -24.23 -12.19 -24.70
CA ARG A 213 -24.67 -13.46 -25.30
C ARG A 213 -24.57 -14.63 -24.32
N ALA A 214 -23.48 -14.69 -23.55
CA ALA A 214 -23.31 -15.68 -22.49
C ALA A 214 -24.39 -15.54 -21.41
N LEU A 215 -24.71 -14.32 -20.97
CA LEU A 215 -25.79 -14.06 -20.02
C LEU A 215 -27.13 -14.59 -20.50
N VAL A 216 -27.51 -14.32 -21.76
CA VAL A 216 -28.79 -14.83 -22.31
C VAL A 216 -28.81 -16.36 -22.33
N HIS A 217 -27.73 -16.99 -22.76
CA HIS A 217 -27.59 -18.45 -22.76
C HIS A 217 -27.70 -19.01 -21.34
N ASP A 218 -26.94 -18.46 -20.40
CA ASP A 218 -26.86 -18.94 -19.02
C ASP A 218 -28.15 -18.76 -18.24
N VAL A 219 -28.93 -17.71 -18.52
CA VAL A 219 -30.26 -17.55 -17.92
C VAL A 219 -31.17 -18.73 -18.32
N TRP A 220 -31.14 -19.13 -19.59
CA TRP A 220 -31.90 -20.29 -20.05
C TRP A 220 -31.35 -21.60 -19.49
N SER A 221 -30.03 -21.78 -19.47
CA SER A 221 -29.40 -22.96 -18.85
C SER A 221 -29.76 -23.07 -17.37
N LEU A 222 -29.79 -21.95 -16.64
CA LEU A 222 -30.15 -21.94 -15.23
C LEU A 222 -31.61 -22.35 -15.02
N VAL A 223 -32.54 -21.89 -15.87
CA VAL A 223 -33.94 -22.31 -15.81
C VAL A 223 -34.07 -23.83 -16.03
N TRP A 224 -33.33 -24.37 -17.00
CA TRP A 224 -33.31 -25.81 -17.26
C TRP A 224 -32.69 -26.61 -16.12
N ASP A 225 -31.58 -26.14 -15.56
CA ASP A 225 -30.92 -26.78 -14.42
C ASP A 225 -31.79 -26.74 -13.17
N VAL A 226 -32.52 -25.64 -12.91
CA VAL A 226 -33.50 -25.58 -11.82
C VAL A 226 -34.57 -26.64 -12.02
N LYS A 227 -35.13 -26.75 -13.25
CA LYS A 227 -36.12 -27.78 -13.56
C LYS A 227 -35.56 -29.18 -13.34
N ALA A 228 -34.38 -29.48 -13.90
CA ALA A 228 -33.70 -30.76 -13.76
C ALA A 228 -33.41 -31.10 -12.30
N SER A 229 -32.93 -30.13 -11.50
CA SER A 229 -32.65 -30.32 -10.08
C SER A 229 -33.87 -30.72 -9.24
N LEU A 230 -35.08 -30.38 -9.71
CA LEU A 230 -36.35 -30.74 -9.07
C LEU A 230 -36.90 -32.09 -9.56
N THR A 231 -36.50 -32.55 -10.74
CA THR A 231 -37.06 -33.75 -11.38
C THR A 231 -36.12 -34.94 -11.43
N GLU A 232 -34.81 -34.72 -11.35
CA GLU A 232 -33.77 -35.73 -11.55
C GLU A 232 -33.03 -36.00 -10.23
N PRO A 233 -33.24 -37.17 -9.61
CA PRO A 233 -32.45 -37.59 -8.46
C PRO A 233 -30.96 -37.64 -8.82
N GLY A 234 -30.12 -36.96 -8.04
CA GLY A 234 -28.67 -36.94 -8.25
C GLY A 234 -28.15 -35.81 -9.14
N PHE A 235 -28.98 -34.82 -9.50
CA PHE A 235 -28.53 -33.63 -10.22
C PHE A 235 -27.36 -32.93 -9.50
N VAL A 236 -26.26 -32.70 -10.22
CA VAL A 236 -25.05 -32.04 -9.69
C VAL A 236 -24.94 -30.63 -10.25
N TRP A 237 -25.10 -29.65 -9.37
CA TRP A 237 -24.95 -28.23 -9.73
C TRP A 237 -23.52 -27.83 -10.08
N LEU A 238 -22.55 -28.29 -9.30
CA LEU A 238 -21.15 -27.93 -9.49
C LEU A 238 -20.56 -28.76 -10.64
N ARG A 239 -20.43 -28.14 -11.81
CA ARG A 239 -19.89 -28.78 -13.02
C ARG A 239 -18.43 -28.40 -13.31
N ALA A 240 -17.91 -27.39 -12.63
CA ALA A 240 -16.51 -27.01 -12.76
C ALA A 240 -15.58 -27.90 -11.94
N GLN A 241 -14.37 -28.10 -12.46
CA GLN A 241 -13.30 -28.83 -11.82
C GLN A 241 -12.08 -27.92 -11.63
N GLY A 242 -11.37 -28.07 -10.52
CA GLY A 242 -10.11 -27.39 -10.29
C GLY A 242 -9.04 -27.89 -11.25
N SER A 243 -8.27 -26.97 -11.82
CA SER A 243 -7.10 -27.31 -12.66
C SER A 243 -5.78 -26.81 -12.05
N GLY A 244 -5.79 -26.52 -10.73
CA GLY A 244 -4.67 -25.92 -10.01
C GLY A 244 -4.45 -24.43 -10.32
N GLY A 245 -3.60 -23.76 -9.54
CA GLY A 245 -3.15 -22.38 -9.81
C GLY A 245 -4.25 -21.30 -9.77
N GLY A 246 -5.38 -21.57 -9.09
CA GLY A 246 -6.53 -20.66 -9.06
C GLY A 246 -7.39 -20.70 -10.33
N PHE A 247 -7.25 -21.74 -11.16
CA PHE A 247 -8.06 -21.94 -12.35
C PHE A 247 -9.13 -23.02 -12.11
N ILE A 248 -10.26 -22.85 -12.76
CA ILE A 248 -11.32 -23.86 -12.85
C ILE A 248 -11.67 -24.09 -14.32
N THR A 249 -12.08 -25.31 -14.65
CA THR A 249 -12.49 -25.69 -15.99
C THR A 249 -13.95 -26.11 -16.01
N ARG A 250 -14.68 -25.68 -17.03
CA ARG A 250 -16.06 -26.10 -17.28
C ARG A 250 -16.27 -26.23 -18.78
N GLU A 251 -16.76 -27.39 -19.23
CA GLU A 251 -17.10 -27.65 -20.64
C GLU A 251 -15.94 -27.33 -21.60
N GLY A 252 -14.70 -27.66 -21.21
CA GLY A 252 -13.49 -27.40 -22.00
C GLY A 252 -12.98 -25.96 -21.97
N ARG A 253 -13.66 -25.04 -21.28
CA ARG A 253 -13.23 -23.64 -21.08
C ARG A 253 -12.53 -23.47 -19.74
N THR A 254 -11.65 -22.47 -19.64
CA THR A 254 -10.90 -22.18 -18.42
C THR A 254 -11.29 -20.82 -17.87
N TYR A 255 -11.54 -20.73 -16.58
CA TYR A 255 -11.91 -19.49 -15.88
C TYR A 255 -11.01 -19.27 -14.67
N GLN A 256 -10.92 -18.03 -14.22
CA GLN A 256 -10.23 -17.68 -12.97
C GLN A 256 -11.20 -17.93 -11.80
N SER A 257 -10.68 -18.47 -10.70
CA SER A 257 -11.46 -18.62 -9.46
C SER A 257 -11.85 -17.29 -8.81
N HIS A 258 -11.12 -16.21 -9.15
CA HIS A 258 -11.35 -14.87 -8.62
C HIS A 258 -12.38 -14.11 -9.45
N GLN A 259 -13.18 -13.30 -8.75
CA GLN A 259 -14.27 -12.53 -9.32
C GLN A 259 -13.75 -11.32 -10.14
N PRO A 260 -14.44 -10.93 -11.23
CA PRO A 260 -13.97 -9.90 -12.16
C PRO A 260 -14.20 -8.47 -11.66
N GLY A 261 -14.78 -8.27 -10.46
CA GLY A 261 -15.17 -6.95 -9.99
C GLY A 261 -14.02 -5.96 -9.86
N LEU A 262 -12.83 -6.39 -9.43
CA LEU A 262 -11.69 -5.47 -9.38
C LEU A 262 -11.22 -5.08 -10.78
N SER A 263 -11.10 -6.07 -11.66
CA SER A 263 -10.73 -5.92 -13.08
C SER A 263 -11.62 -4.91 -13.77
N LEU A 264 -12.94 -5.04 -13.60
CA LEU A 264 -13.94 -4.06 -14.05
C LEU A 264 -13.62 -2.61 -13.68
N LEU A 265 -13.11 -2.38 -12.46
CA LEU A 265 -12.78 -1.04 -11.98
C LEU A 265 -11.44 -0.52 -12.52
N ILE A 266 -10.46 -1.40 -12.72
CA ILE A 266 -9.10 -1.01 -13.16
C ILE A 266 -8.92 -1.10 -14.69
N LEU A 267 -9.82 -1.75 -15.41
CA LEU A 267 -9.81 -1.93 -16.86
C LEU A 267 -9.56 -0.64 -17.66
N PRO A 268 -10.17 0.53 -17.32
CA PRO A 268 -9.86 1.76 -18.03
C PRO A 268 -8.38 2.15 -17.90
N GLY A 269 -7.81 1.99 -16.70
CA GLY A 269 -6.39 2.22 -16.45
C GLY A 269 -5.51 1.19 -17.17
N TYR A 270 -5.89 -0.08 -17.08
CA TYR A 270 -5.18 -1.16 -17.78
C TYR A 270 -5.15 -0.94 -19.29
N THR A 271 -6.27 -0.51 -19.88
CA THR A 271 -6.38 -0.22 -21.32
C THR A 271 -5.43 0.89 -21.74
N VAL A 272 -5.33 1.97 -20.97
CA VAL A 272 -4.37 3.07 -21.21
C VAL A 272 -2.94 2.56 -21.11
N ASP A 273 -2.63 1.80 -20.07
CA ASP A 273 -1.29 1.24 -19.87
C ASP A 273 -0.90 0.32 -21.05
N ARG A 274 -1.78 -0.62 -21.40
CA ARG A 274 -1.57 -1.62 -22.47
C ARG A 274 -1.49 -1.02 -23.87
N TRP A 275 -2.28 0.03 -24.16
CA TRP A 275 -2.38 0.61 -25.50
C TRP A 275 -1.39 1.76 -25.73
N LEU A 276 -1.17 2.62 -24.73
CA LEU A 276 -0.42 3.87 -24.90
C LEU A 276 0.95 3.89 -24.22
N LEU A 277 1.12 3.19 -23.09
CA LEU A 277 2.30 3.36 -22.24
C LEU A 277 3.26 2.17 -22.25
N SER A 278 2.77 0.99 -22.62
CA SER A 278 3.56 -0.25 -22.64
C SER A 278 4.54 -0.28 -23.82
N SER A 279 5.81 -0.55 -23.52
CA SER A 279 6.86 -0.76 -24.53
C SER A 279 7.40 -2.19 -24.55
N GLY A 280 7.05 -2.97 -23.53
CA GLY A 280 7.47 -4.34 -23.32
C GLY A 280 6.42 -5.14 -22.57
N THR A 281 6.86 -6.22 -21.94
CA THR A 281 5.99 -7.12 -21.18
C THR A 281 6.70 -7.64 -19.93
N VAL A 282 5.94 -7.98 -18.91
CA VAL A 282 6.40 -8.63 -17.67
C VAL A 282 5.63 -9.92 -17.42
N TYR A 283 6.00 -10.65 -16.36
CA TYR A 283 5.30 -11.87 -15.91
C TYR A 283 5.15 -12.90 -17.03
N ARG A 284 6.28 -13.41 -17.54
CA ARG A 284 6.33 -14.36 -18.67
C ARG A 284 5.63 -13.85 -19.93
N GLY A 285 5.59 -12.53 -20.13
CA GLY A 285 5.00 -11.91 -21.29
C GLY A 285 3.49 -11.66 -21.20
N GLN A 286 2.82 -12.00 -20.09
CA GLN A 286 1.36 -11.94 -20.00
C GLN A 286 0.81 -10.51 -19.87
N PHE A 287 1.59 -9.57 -19.33
CA PHE A 287 1.10 -8.24 -18.98
C PHE A 287 2.04 -7.12 -19.45
N PRO A 288 1.56 -5.87 -19.61
CA PRO A 288 2.37 -4.68 -19.84
C PRO A 288 3.52 -4.52 -18.85
N ASP A 289 4.67 -4.05 -19.33
CA ASP A 289 5.83 -3.73 -18.47
C ASP A 289 5.64 -2.50 -17.58
N ARG A 290 4.50 -1.82 -17.69
CA ARG A 290 4.12 -0.63 -16.91
C ARG A 290 2.64 -0.67 -16.59
N LEU A 291 2.29 -0.46 -15.32
CA LEU A 291 0.90 -0.41 -14.82
C LEU A 291 0.59 0.92 -14.11
N LEU A 292 1.08 2.04 -14.67
CA LEU A 292 1.02 3.35 -14.02
C LEU A 292 -0.40 3.86 -13.85
N THR A 293 -1.25 3.66 -14.85
CA THR A 293 -2.64 4.14 -14.84
C THR A 293 -3.53 3.23 -13.99
N VAL A 294 -3.26 1.92 -13.97
CA VAL A 294 -3.84 0.99 -12.98
C VAL A 294 -3.51 1.44 -11.56
N GLN A 295 -2.24 1.71 -11.26
CA GLN A 295 -1.81 2.20 -9.94
C GLN A 295 -2.46 3.55 -9.59
N ALA A 296 -2.53 4.49 -10.54
CA ALA A 296 -3.21 5.77 -10.32
C ALA A 296 -4.71 5.58 -10.01
N THR A 297 -5.35 4.61 -10.66
CA THR A 297 -6.77 4.25 -10.44
C THR A 297 -6.97 3.70 -9.02
N LEU A 298 -6.11 2.81 -8.55
CA LEU A 298 -6.14 2.27 -7.17
C LEU A 298 -5.92 3.36 -6.12
N VAL A 299 -4.95 4.26 -6.34
CA VAL A 299 -4.69 5.41 -5.46
C VAL A 299 -5.89 6.37 -5.43
N ALA A 300 -6.54 6.59 -6.56
CA ALA A 300 -7.76 7.39 -6.63
C ALA A 300 -8.89 6.75 -5.81
N MET A 301 -9.04 5.42 -5.85
CA MET A 301 -10.02 4.72 -5.01
C MET A 301 -9.72 4.89 -3.52
N ALA A 302 -8.45 4.78 -3.11
CA ALA A 302 -8.05 5.02 -1.73
C ALA A 302 -8.37 6.46 -1.28
N ALA A 303 -8.10 7.45 -2.12
CA ALA A 303 -8.42 8.86 -1.86
C ALA A 303 -9.93 9.12 -1.76
N LEU A 304 -10.74 8.54 -2.66
CA LEU A 304 -12.20 8.60 -2.58
C LEU A 304 -12.73 7.90 -1.31
N GLY A 305 -12.11 6.79 -0.92
CA GLY A 305 -12.42 6.07 0.31
C GLY A 305 -12.18 6.95 1.54
N ALA A 306 -11.04 7.64 1.59
CA ALA A 306 -10.73 8.61 2.64
C ALA A 306 -11.75 9.76 2.70
N ILE A 307 -12.20 10.28 1.56
CA ILE A 307 -13.25 11.31 1.52
C ILE A 307 -14.57 10.76 2.11
N ALA A 308 -14.96 9.54 1.77
CA ALA A 308 -16.16 8.90 2.31
C ALA A 308 -16.04 8.69 3.83
N ILE A 309 -14.88 8.23 4.31
CA ILE A 309 -14.58 8.10 5.75
C ILE A 309 -14.63 9.45 6.45
N GLY A 310 -14.05 10.50 5.87
CA GLY A 310 -14.13 11.86 6.41
C GLY A 310 -15.57 12.36 6.51
N ALA A 311 -16.42 12.04 5.53
CA ALA A 311 -17.85 12.33 5.61
C ALA A 311 -18.54 11.58 6.77
N LEU A 312 -18.17 10.33 7.04
CA LEU A 312 -18.67 9.54 8.18
C LEU A 312 -18.17 10.10 9.52
N CYS A 313 -16.90 10.50 9.63
CA CYS A 313 -16.36 11.16 10.82
C CYS A 313 -17.12 12.47 11.12
N ARG A 314 -17.49 13.25 10.09
CA ARG A 314 -18.35 14.42 10.26
C ARG A 314 -19.72 14.08 10.81
N ARG A 315 -20.31 12.95 10.39
CA ARG A 315 -21.59 12.46 10.95
C ARG A 315 -21.47 11.96 12.38
N ALA A 316 -20.31 11.45 12.77
CA ALA A 316 -19.99 11.19 14.17
C ALA A 316 -19.79 12.48 14.97
N GLY A 317 -19.79 13.64 14.32
CA GLY A 317 -19.77 14.99 14.90
C GLY A 317 -18.41 15.66 14.94
N ALA A 318 -17.41 15.15 14.20
CA ALA A 318 -16.16 15.85 14.02
C ALA A 318 -16.31 17.08 13.11
N GLY A 319 -15.56 18.15 13.41
CA GLY A 319 -15.38 19.28 12.49
C GLY A 319 -14.64 18.85 11.21
N ALA A 320 -14.71 19.66 10.15
CA ALA A 320 -14.14 19.30 8.85
C ALA A 320 -12.63 18.99 8.89
N ALA A 321 -11.85 19.79 9.64
CA ALA A 321 -10.41 19.57 9.78
C ALA A 321 -10.09 18.27 10.53
N LEU A 322 -10.78 18.02 11.65
CA LEU A 322 -10.60 16.79 12.42
C LEU A 322 -11.03 15.55 11.62
N ALA A 323 -12.15 15.65 10.90
CA ALA A 323 -12.62 14.57 10.03
C ALA A 323 -11.63 14.26 8.90
N ALA A 324 -11.06 15.29 8.26
CA ALA A 324 -10.02 15.11 7.25
C ALA A 324 -8.75 14.49 7.85
N LEU A 325 -8.31 14.95 9.02
CA LEU A 325 -7.15 14.38 9.72
C LEU A 325 -7.36 12.91 10.07
N LEU A 326 -8.51 12.56 10.65
CA LEU A 326 -8.79 11.18 11.05
C LEU A 326 -8.95 10.24 9.86
N ALA A 327 -9.59 10.71 8.78
CA ALA A 327 -9.64 9.97 7.53
C ALA A 327 -8.25 9.77 6.92
N PHE A 328 -7.40 10.81 6.94
CA PHE A 328 -6.01 10.69 6.53
C PHE A 328 -5.29 9.65 7.39
N LEU A 329 -5.34 9.74 8.72
CA LEU A 329 -4.68 8.79 9.62
C LEU A 329 -5.16 7.35 9.39
N GLY A 330 -6.46 7.13 9.22
CA GLY A 330 -7.02 5.79 8.96
C GLY A 330 -6.59 5.18 7.63
N CYS A 331 -6.45 6.00 6.57
CA CYS A 331 -6.02 5.53 5.25
C CYS A 331 -4.50 5.56 5.03
N ALA A 332 -3.77 6.37 5.80
CA ALA A 332 -2.31 6.44 5.81
C ALA A 332 -1.71 5.31 6.65
N ALA A 333 -2.43 4.82 7.65
CA ALA A 333 -2.06 3.67 8.46
C ALA A 333 -2.01 2.36 7.65
N LEU A 334 -1.34 1.36 8.20
CA LEU A 334 -1.37 0.00 7.67
C LEU A 334 -2.68 -0.70 8.02
N PRO A 335 -3.16 -1.61 7.17
CA PRO A 335 -2.64 -1.93 5.83
C PRO A 335 -3.17 -1.07 4.68
N ALA A 336 -3.99 -0.06 4.96
CA ALA A 336 -4.67 0.70 3.92
C ALA A 336 -3.69 1.39 2.93
N SER A 337 -2.62 1.99 3.44
CA SER A 337 -1.68 2.73 2.59
C SER A 337 -0.76 1.83 1.75
N SER A 338 -0.40 0.64 2.22
CA SER A 338 0.40 -0.33 1.47
C SER A 338 -0.41 -1.00 0.36
N MET A 339 -1.70 -1.22 0.58
CA MET A 339 -2.61 -1.83 -0.40
C MET A 339 -3.07 -0.87 -1.50
N ALA A 340 -2.79 0.44 -1.39
CA ALA A 340 -3.27 1.45 -2.32
C ALA A 340 -2.62 1.41 -3.72
N LEU A 341 -1.53 0.65 -3.89
CA LEU A 341 -0.84 0.45 -5.17
C LEU A 341 -0.86 -1.01 -5.65
N GLN A 342 -1.51 -1.90 -4.91
CA GLN A 342 -1.57 -3.33 -5.22
C GLN A 342 -2.95 -3.65 -5.80
N ALA A 343 -3.00 -4.45 -6.88
CA ALA A 343 -4.25 -4.84 -7.55
C ALA A 343 -4.99 -5.91 -6.73
N TYR A 344 -5.45 -5.49 -5.56
CA TYR A 344 -6.18 -6.31 -4.60
C TYR A 344 -7.56 -5.71 -4.29
N PRO A 345 -8.57 -6.55 -4.00
CA PRO A 345 -9.96 -6.10 -3.91
C PRO A 345 -10.25 -5.24 -2.68
N GLU A 346 -9.41 -5.27 -1.65
CA GLU A 346 -9.74 -4.69 -0.36
C GLU A 346 -9.78 -3.16 -0.37
N THR A 347 -8.95 -2.49 -1.17
CA THR A 347 -9.00 -1.02 -1.35
C THR A 347 -10.32 -0.59 -2.00
N ALA A 348 -10.74 -1.29 -3.06
CA ALA A 348 -12.00 -1.04 -3.74
C ALA A 348 -13.20 -1.36 -2.82
N ALA A 349 -13.13 -2.45 -2.06
CA ALA A 349 -14.16 -2.81 -1.09
C ALA A 349 -14.29 -1.77 0.01
N GLY A 350 -13.16 -1.26 0.54
CA GLY A 350 -13.16 -0.20 1.56
C GLY A 350 -13.83 1.09 1.08
N LEU A 351 -13.55 1.51 -0.16
CA LEU A 351 -14.27 2.61 -0.81
C LEU A 351 -15.78 2.32 -0.90
N ALA A 352 -16.16 1.16 -1.43
CA ALA A 352 -17.57 0.79 -1.64
C ALA A 352 -18.35 0.77 -0.31
N ILE A 353 -17.80 0.14 0.73
CA ILE A 353 -18.39 0.08 2.07
C ILE A 353 -18.52 1.49 2.66
N ALA A 354 -17.44 2.28 2.68
CA ALA A 354 -17.47 3.62 3.26
C ALA A 354 -18.45 4.54 2.51
N ALA A 355 -18.47 4.48 1.18
CA ALA A 355 -19.38 5.28 0.36
C ALA A 355 -20.84 4.85 0.50
N ALA A 356 -21.13 3.55 0.58
CA ALA A 356 -22.47 3.02 0.83
C ALA A 356 -23.02 3.52 2.18
N LEU A 357 -22.25 3.36 3.27
CA LEU A 357 -22.59 3.93 4.58
C LEU A 357 -22.77 5.44 4.49
N ALA A 358 -21.90 6.12 3.74
CA ALA A 358 -21.93 7.56 3.62
C ALA A 358 -23.14 8.06 2.82
N LEU A 359 -23.69 7.30 1.90
CA LEU A 359 -24.88 7.68 1.13
C LEU A 359 -26.16 7.35 1.89
N SER A 360 -26.21 6.21 2.58
CA SER A 360 -27.39 5.75 3.33
C SER A 360 -27.69 6.57 4.59
N THR A 361 -26.68 7.26 5.15
CA THR A 361 -26.82 8.07 6.37
C THR A 361 -26.99 9.58 6.12
N ARG A 362 -27.33 10.00 4.89
CA ARG A 362 -27.64 11.41 4.59
C ARG A 362 -29.00 11.82 5.18
N ASP A 363 -29.03 12.96 5.87
CA ASP A 363 -30.25 13.51 6.50
C ASP A 363 -31.38 13.76 5.47
N ARG A 364 -31.01 14.15 4.25
CA ARG A 364 -31.91 14.21 3.08
C ARG A 364 -31.46 13.17 2.06
N GLY A 365 -32.06 11.98 2.14
CA GLY A 365 -31.89 10.95 1.12
C GLY A 365 -32.44 11.41 -0.23
N SER A 366 -31.70 11.18 -1.32
CA SER A 366 -32.21 11.34 -2.67
C SER A 366 -32.38 9.96 -3.32
N THR A 367 -33.26 9.85 -4.31
CA THR A 367 -33.44 8.60 -5.08
C THR A 367 -32.12 8.12 -5.69
N ARG A 368 -31.32 9.05 -6.25
CA ARG A 368 -29.98 8.77 -6.77
C ARG A 368 -29.03 8.29 -5.68
N SER A 369 -29.00 8.95 -4.52
CA SER A 369 -28.15 8.54 -3.38
C SER A 369 -28.52 7.13 -2.90
N ALA A 370 -29.81 6.80 -2.84
CA ALA A 370 -30.28 5.48 -2.41
C ALA A 370 -29.88 4.40 -3.42
N LEU A 371 -30.14 4.61 -4.71
CA LEU A 371 -29.76 3.66 -5.76
C LEU A 371 -28.25 3.44 -5.83
N VAL A 372 -27.47 4.52 -5.85
CA VAL A 372 -25.99 4.43 -5.88
C VAL A 372 -25.44 3.82 -4.58
N GLY A 373 -26.01 4.17 -3.43
CA GLY A 373 -25.65 3.56 -2.15
C GLY A 373 -25.92 2.05 -2.14
N GLY A 374 -27.03 1.62 -2.74
CA GLY A 374 -27.36 0.21 -2.95
C GLY A 374 -26.35 -0.49 -3.84
N LEU A 375 -26.05 0.08 -5.01
CA LEU A 375 -25.05 -0.45 -5.94
C LEU A 375 -23.69 -0.65 -5.25
N LEU A 376 -23.22 0.35 -4.50
CA LEU A 376 -21.98 0.27 -3.74
C LEU A 376 -22.05 -0.70 -2.56
N ALA A 377 -23.23 -0.92 -1.97
CA ALA A 377 -23.42 -1.88 -0.88
C ALA A 377 -23.35 -3.33 -1.38
N GLY A 378 -23.79 -3.60 -2.61
CA GLY A 378 -23.74 -4.93 -3.22
C GLY A 378 -22.40 -5.23 -3.91
N TYR A 379 -21.69 -4.21 -4.38
CA TYR A 379 -20.45 -4.34 -5.16
C TYR A 379 -19.32 -5.16 -4.50
N PRO A 380 -19.10 -5.13 -3.16
CA PRO A 380 -18.05 -5.93 -2.54
C PRO A 380 -18.13 -7.43 -2.87
N LEU A 381 -19.33 -7.96 -3.11
CA LEU A 381 -19.50 -9.37 -3.48
C LEU A 381 -18.95 -9.71 -4.87
N LEU A 382 -18.95 -8.73 -5.81
CA LEU A 382 -18.26 -8.85 -7.11
C LEU A 382 -16.74 -8.77 -6.98
N LEU A 383 -16.21 -8.20 -5.90
CA LEU A 383 -14.78 -8.08 -5.69
C LEU A 383 -14.18 -9.38 -5.15
N HIS A 384 -14.87 -10.00 -4.18
CA HIS A 384 -14.43 -11.25 -3.56
C HIS A 384 -15.55 -11.92 -2.74
N VAL A 385 -15.63 -13.25 -2.74
CA VAL A 385 -16.66 -13.99 -1.97
C VAL A 385 -16.64 -13.69 -0.47
N ARG A 386 -15.46 -13.39 0.09
CA ARG A 386 -15.26 -13.11 1.53
C ARG A 386 -16.13 -11.96 2.05
N PHE A 387 -16.60 -11.10 1.14
CA PHE A 387 -17.47 -9.97 1.46
C PHE A 387 -18.97 -10.33 1.49
N LEU A 388 -19.35 -11.60 1.33
CA LEU A 388 -20.76 -12.03 1.37
C LEU A 388 -21.48 -11.54 2.64
N ALA A 389 -20.90 -11.79 3.82
CA ALA A 389 -21.47 -11.33 5.09
C ALA A 389 -21.51 -9.80 5.19
N VAL A 390 -20.50 -9.11 4.66
CA VAL A 390 -20.45 -7.63 4.61
C VAL A 390 -21.61 -7.06 3.80
N VAL A 391 -21.87 -7.64 2.63
CA VAL A 391 -22.93 -7.20 1.72
C VAL A 391 -24.33 -7.40 2.33
N VAL A 392 -24.54 -8.47 3.11
CA VAL A 392 -25.77 -8.69 3.89
C VAL A 392 -25.93 -7.64 4.99
N VAL A 393 -24.86 -7.34 5.75
CA VAL A 393 -24.90 -6.30 6.78
C VAL A 393 -25.22 -4.93 6.17
N LEU A 394 -24.64 -4.59 5.02
CA LEU A 394 -24.91 -3.33 4.33
C LEU A 394 -26.35 -3.24 3.80
N LEU A 395 -26.93 -4.35 3.33
CA LEU A 395 -28.35 -4.38 2.95
C LEU A 395 -29.25 -4.07 4.16
N GLY A 396 -29.05 -4.80 5.26
CA GLY A 396 -29.83 -4.61 6.49
C GLY A 396 -29.69 -3.19 7.04
N PHE A 397 -28.46 -2.68 7.11
CA PHE A 397 -28.18 -1.31 7.56
C PHE A 397 -28.82 -0.26 6.64
N GLY A 398 -28.67 -0.38 5.32
CA GLY A 398 -29.22 0.57 4.36
C GLY A 398 -30.75 0.59 4.38
N ALA A 399 -31.38 -0.59 4.42
CA ALA A 399 -32.83 -0.71 4.56
C ALA A 399 -33.35 -0.08 5.86
N TRP A 400 -32.63 -0.30 6.97
CA TRP A 400 -32.95 0.29 8.27
C TRP A 400 -32.73 1.81 8.28
N ALA A 401 -31.63 2.31 7.72
CA ALA A 401 -31.32 3.74 7.67
C ALA A 401 -32.34 4.53 6.82
N LEU A 402 -32.84 3.91 5.74
CA LEU A 402 -33.79 4.51 4.81
C LEU A 402 -35.27 4.17 5.11
N ARG A 403 -35.56 3.41 6.17
CA ARG A 403 -36.90 2.86 6.51
C ARG A 403 -38.05 3.86 6.56
N ARG A 404 -37.74 5.15 6.74
CA ARG A 404 -38.75 6.22 6.74
C ARG A 404 -39.38 6.46 5.35
N SER A 405 -38.74 5.98 4.28
CA SER A 405 -39.25 6.10 2.91
C SER A 405 -39.16 4.76 2.19
N ARG A 406 -40.31 4.10 2.00
CA ARG A 406 -40.40 2.83 1.25
C ARG A 406 -39.75 2.94 -0.13
N ARG A 407 -39.97 4.05 -0.83
CA ARG A 407 -39.37 4.32 -2.15
C ARG A 407 -37.83 4.30 -2.10
N LEU A 408 -37.23 4.99 -1.13
CA LEU A 408 -35.76 5.02 -1.02
C LEU A 408 -35.19 3.66 -0.60
N THR A 409 -35.85 2.95 0.31
CA THR A 409 -35.47 1.58 0.69
C THR A 409 -35.53 0.62 -0.51
N LEU A 410 -36.60 0.67 -1.31
CA LEU A 410 -36.73 -0.15 -2.52
C LEU A 410 -35.66 0.18 -3.56
N LEU A 411 -35.38 1.46 -3.80
CA LEU A 411 -34.32 1.86 -4.73
C LEU A 411 -32.92 1.43 -4.25
N PHE A 412 -32.68 1.49 -2.94
CA PHE A 412 -31.44 0.97 -2.36
C PHE A 412 -31.34 -0.56 -2.52
N ALA A 413 -32.41 -1.30 -2.22
CA ALA A 413 -32.45 -2.75 -2.40
C ALA A 413 -32.27 -3.15 -3.87
N LEU A 414 -32.93 -2.44 -4.80
CA LEU A 414 -32.76 -2.64 -6.24
C LEU A 414 -31.31 -2.39 -6.66
N GLY A 415 -30.71 -1.28 -6.21
CA GLY A 415 -29.30 -1.00 -6.47
C GLY A 415 -28.38 -2.09 -5.95
N TRP A 416 -28.65 -2.61 -4.74
CA TRP A 416 -27.90 -3.71 -4.13
C TRP A 416 -28.01 -5.02 -4.92
N PHE A 417 -29.19 -5.29 -5.49
CA PHE A 417 -29.46 -6.52 -6.21
C PHE A 417 -28.66 -6.64 -7.52
N VAL A 418 -28.39 -5.53 -8.20
CA VAL A 418 -27.66 -5.52 -9.49
C VAL A 418 -26.27 -6.20 -9.41
N PRO A 419 -25.32 -5.77 -8.55
CA PRO A 419 -24.02 -6.43 -8.46
C PRO A 419 -24.11 -7.84 -7.86
N VAL A 420 -25.08 -8.11 -6.99
CA VAL A 420 -25.29 -9.46 -6.43
C VAL A 420 -25.71 -10.41 -7.55
N LEU A 421 -26.67 -10.02 -8.39
CA LEU A 421 -27.07 -10.78 -9.57
C LEU A 421 -25.92 -10.98 -10.55
N ALA A 422 -25.12 -9.94 -10.79
CA ALA A 422 -23.95 -10.05 -11.66
C ALA A 422 -22.95 -11.09 -11.12
N GLN A 423 -22.72 -11.12 -9.80
CA GLN A 423 -21.87 -12.13 -9.18
C GLN A 423 -22.49 -13.54 -9.25
N THR A 424 -23.78 -13.66 -8.99
CA THR A 424 -24.52 -14.93 -9.09
C THR A 424 -24.47 -15.48 -10.50
N TRP A 425 -24.66 -14.63 -11.51
CA TRP A 425 -24.51 -14.99 -12.91
C TRP A 425 -23.08 -15.44 -13.20
N TYR A 426 -22.06 -14.66 -12.83
CA TYR A 426 -20.67 -15.02 -13.09
C TYR A 426 -20.27 -16.36 -12.41
N ALA A 427 -20.72 -16.58 -11.17
CA ALA A 427 -20.55 -17.86 -10.47
C ALA A 427 -21.17 -19.02 -11.24
N TYR A 428 -22.41 -18.85 -11.69
CA TYR A 428 -23.08 -19.86 -12.51
C TYR A 428 -22.37 -20.06 -13.85
N HIS A 429 -22.01 -18.99 -14.57
CA HIS A 429 -21.31 -19.03 -15.85
C HIS A 429 -20.04 -19.87 -15.76
N ALA A 430 -19.17 -19.57 -14.80
CA ALA A 430 -17.89 -20.22 -14.67
C ALA A 430 -17.97 -21.63 -14.04
N SER A 431 -18.93 -21.89 -13.15
CA SER A 431 -18.95 -23.13 -12.33
C SER A 431 -20.14 -24.07 -12.52
N GLY A 432 -21.24 -23.58 -13.09
CA GLY A 432 -22.54 -24.27 -13.11
C GLY A 432 -23.38 -24.10 -11.84
N LEU A 433 -22.79 -23.60 -10.74
CA LEU A 433 -23.48 -23.33 -9.48
C LEU A 433 -23.59 -21.81 -9.27
N PRO A 434 -24.81 -21.25 -9.08
CA PRO A 434 -25.00 -19.79 -8.94
C PRO A 434 -24.50 -19.23 -7.60
N TRP A 435 -23.91 -20.08 -6.75
CA TRP A 435 -23.48 -19.70 -5.42
C TRP A 435 -22.07 -19.10 -5.44
N PRO A 436 -21.83 -17.96 -4.77
CA PRO A 436 -20.51 -17.31 -4.77
C PRO A 436 -19.34 -18.18 -4.29
N SER A 437 -19.58 -19.20 -3.46
CA SER A 437 -18.51 -20.11 -3.01
C SER A 437 -18.18 -21.24 -3.99
N ALA A 438 -18.87 -21.32 -5.14
CA ALA A 438 -18.66 -22.38 -6.12
C ALA A 438 -17.22 -22.49 -6.62
N PHE A 439 -16.53 -21.35 -6.78
CA PHE A 439 -15.13 -21.30 -7.18
C PHE A 439 -14.20 -22.05 -6.22
N TYR A 440 -14.44 -21.93 -4.91
CA TYR A 440 -13.64 -22.59 -3.87
C TYR A 440 -13.96 -24.07 -3.77
N ASN A 441 -15.24 -24.42 -3.96
CA ASN A 441 -15.66 -25.82 -3.98
C ASN A 441 -15.07 -26.56 -5.19
N ALA A 442 -14.84 -25.87 -6.31
CA ALA A 442 -14.22 -26.44 -7.50
C ALA A 442 -12.68 -26.56 -7.38
N SER A 443 -11.99 -25.60 -6.76
CA SER A 443 -10.53 -25.45 -6.84
C SER A 443 -9.71 -26.28 -5.82
N ASP A 444 -10.01 -27.56 -5.61
CA ASP A 444 -9.24 -28.55 -4.80
C ASP A 444 -9.72 -28.77 -3.33
N GLY A 445 -10.60 -29.78 -3.15
CA GLY A 445 -10.61 -30.82 -2.09
C GLY A 445 -10.60 -30.51 -0.58
N GLY A 446 -10.38 -29.28 -0.12
CA GLY A 446 -10.22 -28.95 1.31
C GLY A 446 -11.28 -27.99 1.87
N THR A 447 -11.53 -28.04 3.18
CA THR A 447 -12.34 -27.04 3.89
C THR A 447 -11.57 -25.72 3.98
N TRP A 448 -11.83 -24.80 3.04
CA TRP A 448 -11.27 -23.44 2.98
C TRP A 448 -11.73 -22.50 4.11
N ILE A 449 -12.69 -22.95 4.91
CA ILE A 449 -13.26 -22.26 6.06
C ILE A 449 -13.10 -23.22 7.24
N ASP A 450 -12.34 -22.79 8.24
CA ASP A 450 -12.24 -23.44 9.54
C ASP A 450 -12.88 -22.55 10.60
N PRO A 451 -14.15 -22.80 10.97
CA PRO A 451 -14.81 -22.06 12.04
C PRO A 451 -14.11 -22.19 13.39
N ALA A 452 -13.42 -23.32 13.65
CA ALA A 452 -12.71 -23.55 14.90
C ALA A 452 -11.46 -22.65 15.03
N ALA A 453 -10.88 -22.22 13.90
CA ALA A 453 -9.76 -21.29 13.90
C ALA A 453 -10.17 -19.83 14.19
N ILE A 454 -11.47 -19.48 14.07
CA ILE A 454 -11.94 -18.09 14.22
C ILE A 454 -11.46 -17.43 15.51
N PRO A 455 -11.61 -18.01 16.72
CA PRO A 455 -11.26 -17.32 17.95
C PRO A 455 -9.78 -16.91 18.02
N LEU A 456 -8.87 -17.85 17.72
CA LEU A 456 -7.43 -17.59 17.72
C LEU A 456 -7.03 -16.65 16.59
N ASN A 457 -7.57 -16.84 15.39
CA ASN A 457 -7.25 -16.03 14.23
C ASN A 457 -7.79 -14.60 14.35
N PHE A 458 -8.94 -14.41 15.01
CA PHE A 458 -9.46 -13.09 15.35
C PHE A 458 -8.50 -12.34 16.29
N LEU A 459 -7.97 -13.03 17.31
CA LEU A 459 -6.94 -12.47 18.18
C LEU A 459 -5.66 -12.16 17.40
N ARG A 460 -5.25 -13.03 16.47
CA ARG A 460 -4.10 -12.78 15.59
C ARG A 460 -4.30 -11.53 14.74
N TYR A 461 -5.47 -11.36 14.11
CA TYR A 461 -5.81 -10.15 13.35
C TYR A 461 -5.80 -8.88 14.19
N ALA A 462 -6.05 -8.96 15.49
CA ALA A 462 -5.98 -7.82 16.38
C ALA A 462 -4.54 -7.54 16.86
N ALA A 463 -3.86 -8.56 17.38
CA ALA A 463 -2.74 -8.39 18.30
C ALA A 463 -1.49 -9.22 17.94
N ASP A 464 -1.47 -10.00 16.86
CA ASP A 464 -0.23 -10.68 16.44
C ASP A 464 0.82 -9.67 15.99
N ARG A 465 2.05 -9.78 16.48
CA ARG A 465 3.14 -8.83 16.14
C ARG A 465 3.47 -8.71 14.65
N ASN A 466 3.20 -9.75 13.86
CA ASN A 466 3.52 -9.80 12.44
C ASN A 466 2.32 -9.39 11.59
N TRP A 467 1.12 -9.81 11.97
CA TRP A 467 -0.08 -9.75 11.13
C TRP A 467 -1.22 -8.90 11.71
N GLY A 468 -1.13 -8.52 12.98
CA GLY A 468 -2.20 -7.86 13.73
C GLY A 468 -2.33 -6.36 13.45
N ALA A 469 -3.56 -5.85 13.47
CA ALA A 469 -3.85 -4.45 13.20
C ALA A 469 -3.31 -3.49 14.28
N LEU A 470 -3.37 -3.84 15.57
CA LEU A 470 -2.90 -2.99 16.66
C LEU A 470 -1.38 -2.75 16.67
N PRO A 471 -0.53 -3.77 16.46
CA PRO A 471 0.91 -3.55 16.34
C PRO A 471 1.30 -2.61 15.19
N HIS A 472 0.49 -2.57 14.13
CA HIS A 472 0.76 -1.80 12.91
C HIS A 472 0.04 -0.44 12.87
N ALA A 473 -1.06 -0.30 13.62
CA ALA A 473 -1.82 0.92 13.77
C ALA A 473 -2.30 1.11 15.22
N PRO A 474 -1.40 1.44 16.16
CA PRO A 474 -1.72 1.60 17.59
C PRO A 474 -2.83 2.62 17.88
N LEU A 475 -3.07 3.58 16.98
CA LEU A 475 -4.17 4.54 17.06
C LEU A 475 -5.54 3.84 17.20
N LEU A 476 -5.68 2.64 16.65
CA LEU A 476 -6.90 1.83 16.73
C LEU A 476 -7.27 1.40 18.16
N LEU A 477 -6.33 1.45 19.12
CA LEU A 477 -6.63 1.26 20.54
C LEU A 477 -7.67 2.26 21.06
N LEU A 478 -7.78 3.45 20.45
CA LEU A 478 -8.78 4.45 20.81
C LEU A 478 -10.16 4.19 20.22
N ALA A 479 -10.29 3.26 19.26
CA ALA A 479 -11.58 2.93 18.65
C ALA A 479 -12.52 2.28 19.66
N LEU A 480 -12.03 1.34 20.48
CA LEU A 480 -12.81 0.65 21.50
C LEU A 480 -13.47 1.61 22.52
N PRO A 481 -12.72 2.47 23.25
CA PRO A 481 -13.35 3.43 24.14
C PRO A 481 -14.19 4.46 23.36
N GLY A 482 -13.84 4.77 22.10
CA GLY A 482 -14.62 5.67 21.24
C GLY A 482 -15.96 5.12 20.76
N LEU A 483 -16.20 3.81 20.82
CA LEU A 483 -17.50 3.22 20.49
C LEU A 483 -18.60 3.72 21.43
N LEU A 484 -18.28 4.05 22.67
CA LEU A 484 -19.24 4.54 23.63
C LEU A 484 -19.79 5.94 23.28
N PRO A 485 -18.97 7.00 23.12
CA PRO A 485 -19.48 8.30 22.70
C PRO A 485 -20.11 8.23 21.31
N LEU A 486 -19.62 7.35 20.43
CA LEU A 486 -20.28 7.10 19.14
C LEU A 486 -21.67 6.48 19.35
N TRP A 487 -21.81 5.47 20.22
CA TRP A 487 -23.10 4.86 20.54
C TRP A 487 -24.08 5.88 21.10
N ARG A 488 -23.64 6.76 21.99
CA ARG A 488 -24.49 7.81 22.55
C ARG A 488 -24.98 8.80 21.49
N ALA A 489 -24.11 9.19 20.54
CA ALA A 489 -24.43 10.19 19.54
C ALA A 489 -25.12 9.62 18.27
N ARG A 490 -24.70 8.43 17.83
CA ARG A 490 -25.02 7.79 16.55
C ARG A 490 -24.97 6.26 16.68
N ARG A 491 -25.97 5.70 17.39
CA ARG A 491 -26.14 4.24 17.57
C ARG A 491 -26.11 3.48 16.25
N ASP A 492 -26.71 4.06 15.21
CA ASP A 492 -26.71 3.54 13.85
C ASP A 492 -25.30 3.25 13.33
N LEU A 493 -24.43 4.27 13.39
CA LEU A 493 -23.07 4.16 12.90
C LEU A 493 -22.22 3.25 13.81
N ALA A 494 -22.44 3.29 15.13
CA ALA A 494 -21.74 2.40 16.06
C ALA A 494 -22.01 0.92 15.74
N VAL A 495 -23.29 0.56 15.57
CA VAL A 495 -23.69 -0.81 15.20
C VAL A 495 -23.10 -1.20 13.85
N ALA A 496 -23.20 -0.34 12.83
CA ALA A 496 -22.68 -0.63 11.50
C ALA A 496 -21.17 -0.90 11.52
N VAL A 497 -20.39 -0.04 12.19
CA VAL A 497 -18.92 -0.20 12.30
C VAL A 497 -18.56 -1.51 13.01
N VAL A 498 -19.21 -1.81 14.14
CA VAL A 498 -18.94 -3.05 14.90
C VAL A 498 -19.31 -4.29 14.10
N LEU A 499 -20.49 -4.31 13.47
CA LEU A 499 -20.93 -5.45 12.67
C LEU A 499 -20.02 -5.67 11.47
N LEU A 500 -19.69 -4.62 10.71
CA LEU A 500 -18.82 -4.73 9.53
C LEU A 500 -17.42 -5.21 9.90
N ALA A 501 -16.81 -4.62 10.94
CA ALA A 501 -15.51 -5.06 11.44
C ALA A 501 -15.55 -6.50 11.93
N GLY A 502 -16.58 -6.86 12.72
CA GLY A 502 -16.77 -8.20 13.26
C GLY A 502 -16.96 -9.26 12.18
N VAL A 503 -17.89 -9.06 11.24
CA VAL A 503 -18.19 -10.08 10.22
C VAL A 503 -17.04 -10.26 9.24
N LEU A 504 -16.38 -9.18 8.79
CA LEU A 504 -15.24 -9.33 7.88
C LEU A 504 -14.03 -9.96 8.56
N THR A 505 -13.78 -9.61 9.83
CA THR A 505 -12.68 -10.23 10.59
C THR A 505 -13.00 -11.69 10.85
N ALA A 506 -14.24 -12.05 11.19
CA ALA A 506 -14.64 -13.44 11.40
C ALA A 506 -14.53 -14.28 10.12
N THR A 507 -15.00 -13.79 8.97
CA THR A 507 -14.87 -14.51 7.70
C THR A 507 -13.41 -14.64 7.26
N SER A 508 -12.60 -13.60 7.51
CA SER A 508 -11.15 -13.66 7.24
C SER A 508 -10.44 -14.63 8.19
N ALA A 509 -10.79 -14.62 9.47
CA ALA A 509 -10.23 -15.48 10.51
C ALA A 509 -10.56 -16.96 10.27
N ALA A 510 -11.74 -17.26 9.71
CA ALA A 510 -12.10 -18.61 9.31
C ALA A 510 -11.29 -19.10 8.09
N HIS A 511 -10.77 -18.19 7.27
CA HIS A 511 -10.05 -18.54 6.06
C HIS A 511 -8.54 -18.68 6.28
N ALA A 512 -7.86 -17.63 6.74
CA ALA A 512 -6.42 -17.62 6.96
C ALA A 512 -5.97 -16.39 7.76
N VAL A 513 -4.79 -16.47 8.38
CA VAL A 513 -4.12 -15.34 9.07
C VAL A 513 -2.88 -14.87 8.33
N SER A 514 -2.06 -15.81 7.85
CA SER A 514 -0.96 -15.46 6.97
C SER A 514 -1.58 -15.01 5.64
N ALA A 515 -1.28 -13.79 5.22
CA ALA A 515 -1.88 -13.16 4.04
C ALA A 515 -1.40 -13.79 2.70
N ALA A 516 -1.22 -15.12 2.64
CA ALA A 516 -0.52 -15.82 1.56
C ALA A 516 0.83 -15.16 1.19
N GLY A 517 1.54 -14.63 2.19
CA GLY A 517 2.79 -13.87 1.99
C GLY A 517 2.62 -12.39 1.59
N GLY A 518 1.41 -11.82 1.64
CA GLY A 518 1.12 -10.41 1.35
C GLY A 518 1.07 -9.47 2.57
N THR A 519 0.54 -8.26 2.41
CA THR A 519 0.50 -7.21 3.45
C THR A 519 -0.18 -7.64 4.77
N PRO A 520 0.35 -7.29 5.97
CA PRO A 520 -0.28 -7.56 7.27
C PRO A 520 -1.73 -7.09 7.35
N GLY A 521 -2.65 -7.91 7.86
CA GLY A 521 -4.07 -7.52 7.96
C GLY A 521 -4.78 -7.33 6.60
N ARG A 522 -4.20 -7.78 5.48
CA ARG A 522 -4.76 -7.65 4.12
C ARG A 522 -6.26 -7.90 4.07
N PHE A 523 -6.75 -9.03 4.58
CA PHE A 523 -8.16 -9.42 4.44
C PHE A 523 -9.16 -8.54 5.21
N ILE A 524 -8.70 -7.77 6.21
CA ILE A 524 -9.54 -6.84 6.98
C ILE A 524 -9.32 -5.37 6.58
N THR A 525 -8.48 -5.08 5.58
CA THR A 525 -8.17 -3.72 5.12
C THR A 525 -9.41 -2.91 4.75
N ALA A 526 -10.45 -3.56 4.21
CA ALA A 526 -11.66 -2.89 3.75
C ALA A 526 -12.47 -2.23 4.88
N VAL A 527 -12.34 -2.70 6.13
CA VAL A 527 -13.11 -2.16 7.28
C VAL A 527 -12.23 -1.46 8.31
N LEU A 528 -10.92 -1.72 8.32
CA LEU A 528 -10.02 -1.16 9.33
C LEU A 528 -10.02 0.39 9.36
N PRO A 529 -10.00 1.11 8.22
CA PRO A 529 -10.08 2.57 8.23
C PRO A 529 -11.39 3.12 8.79
N LEU A 530 -12.49 2.35 8.82
CA LEU A 530 -13.76 2.78 9.43
C LEU A 530 -13.66 2.92 10.95
N LEU A 531 -12.67 2.27 11.59
CA LEU A 531 -12.44 2.37 13.03
C LEU A 531 -11.98 3.76 13.48
N VAL A 532 -11.67 4.68 12.56
CA VAL A 532 -11.44 6.09 12.92
C VAL A 532 -12.74 6.87 13.21
N ILE A 533 -13.91 6.31 12.86
CA ILE A 533 -15.22 6.89 13.17
C ILE A 533 -15.49 6.93 14.69
N PRO A 534 -15.34 5.83 15.45
CA PRO A 534 -15.43 5.90 16.91
C PRO A 534 -14.31 6.75 17.53
N ILE A 535 -13.11 6.78 16.94
CA ILE A 535 -12.04 7.70 17.38
C ILE A 535 -12.47 9.16 17.22
N ALA A 536 -13.17 9.51 16.14
CA ALA A 536 -13.73 10.86 15.95
C ALA A 536 -14.69 11.25 17.08
N ALA A 537 -15.54 10.33 17.52
CA ALA A 537 -16.44 10.54 18.64
C ALA A 537 -15.67 10.67 19.98
N ALA A 538 -14.65 9.83 20.21
CA ALA A 538 -13.75 9.94 21.37
C ALA A 538 -13.04 11.29 21.43
N VAL A 539 -12.47 11.72 20.30
CA VAL A 539 -11.74 12.99 20.22
C VAL A 539 -12.68 14.15 20.53
N ARG A 540 -13.88 14.19 19.94
CA ARG A 540 -14.87 15.23 20.27
C ARG A 540 -15.19 15.25 21.77
N GLU A 541 -15.44 14.10 22.37
CA GLU A 541 -15.82 13.98 23.78
C GLU A 541 -14.67 14.34 24.74
N TRP A 542 -13.43 13.95 24.41
CA TRP A 542 -12.31 13.95 25.36
C TRP A 542 -11.17 14.90 24.99
N HIS A 543 -11.28 15.69 23.91
CA HIS A 543 -10.22 16.61 23.47
C HIS A 543 -9.76 17.60 24.54
N ALA A 544 -10.65 18.07 25.41
CA ALA A 544 -10.29 19.00 26.47
C ALA A 544 -9.29 18.39 27.48
N ARG A 545 -9.19 17.06 27.54
CA ARG A 545 -8.36 16.36 28.52
C ARG A 545 -6.91 16.24 28.02
N PRO A 546 -5.92 16.77 28.77
CA PRO A 546 -4.51 16.74 28.34
C PRO A 546 -4.00 15.31 28.13
N VAL A 547 -4.36 14.37 29.01
CA VAL A 547 -3.96 12.95 28.90
C VAL A 547 -4.47 12.34 27.60
N PHE A 548 -5.75 12.54 27.26
CA PHE A 548 -6.31 12.01 26.01
C PHE A 548 -5.64 12.63 24.79
N ARG A 549 -5.37 13.95 24.80
CA ARG A 549 -4.62 14.61 23.73
C ARG A 549 -3.26 13.97 23.54
N LEU A 550 -2.46 13.86 24.61
CA LEU A 550 -1.13 13.25 24.53
C LEU A 550 -1.18 11.82 24.00
N LEU A 551 -2.13 11.00 24.47
CA LEU A 551 -2.32 9.63 23.97
C LEU A 551 -2.71 9.59 22.49
N PHE A 552 -3.70 10.39 22.08
CA PHE A 552 -4.12 10.48 20.68
C PHE A 552 -2.96 10.91 19.78
N LEU A 553 -2.18 11.91 20.20
CA LEU A 553 -1.03 12.41 19.46
C LEU A 553 0.07 11.35 19.36
N GLY A 554 0.46 10.75 20.49
CA GLY A 554 1.48 9.70 20.52
C GLY A 554 1.11 8.49 19.67
N LEU A 555 -0.12 7.98 19.79
CA LEU A 555 -0.58 6.84 19.01
C LEU A 555 -0.72 7.15 17.51
N SER A 556 -1.10 8.39 17.16
CA SER A 556 -1.11 8.84 15.75
C SER A 556 0.29 8.88 15.17
N VAL A 557 1.27 9.38 15.93
CA VAL A 557 2.68 9.42 15.53
C VAL A 557 3.22 8.01 15.29
N LEU A 558 3.03 7.12 16.27
CA LEU A 558 3.47 5.73 16.17
C LEU A 558 2.83 5.00 14.99
N THR A 559 1.54 5.26 14.71
CA THR A 559 0.83 4.66 13.57
C THR A 559 1.42 5.12 12.23
N LEU A 560 1.70 6.42 12.08
CA LEU A 560 2.30 6.94 10.85
C LEU A 560 3.75 6.49 10.68
N ASP A 561 4.51 6.40 11.77
CA ASP A 561 5.88 5.87 11.76
C ASP A 561 5.90 4.40 11.29
N GLN A 562 5.04 3.54 11.85
CA GLN A 562 4.94 2.13 11.41
C GLN A 562 4.57 2.03 9.92
N ALA A 563 3.59 2.82 9.46
CA ALA A 563 3.19 2.81 8.06
C ALA A 563 4.28 3.32 7.12
N TRP A 564 4.99 4.39 7.50
CA TRP A 564 6.14 4.90 6.75
C TRP A 564 7.23 3.84 6.62
N ASN A 565 7.61 3.25 7.76
CA ASN A 565 8.68 2.28 7.84
C ASN A 565 8.38 1.01 7.04
N TYR A 566 7.14 0.51 7.12
CA TYR A 566 6.72 -0.64 6.34
C TYR A 566 6.68 -0.34 4.85
N ASN A 567 5.97 0.72 4.42
CA ASN A 567 5.74 0.99 3.00
C ASN A 567 7.05 1.19 2.20
N ARG A 568 8.10 1.73 2.84
CA ARG A 568 9.39 1.98 2.16
C ARG A 568 10.19 0.73 1.90
N SER A 569 10.10 -0.24 2.80
CA SER A 569 10.81 -1.51 2.68
C SER A 569 9.96 -2.58 2.01
N HIS A 570 8.64 -2.38 1.97
CA HIS A 570 7.69 -3.32 1.42
C HIS A 570 8.00 -3.64 -0.05
N VAL A 571 8.02 -4.93 -0.34
CA VAL A 571 8.07 -5.51 -1.68
C VAL A 571 7.00 -6.58 -1.73
N LYS A 572 6.39 -6.80 -2.89
CA LYS A 572 5.17 -7.62 -2.96
C LYS A 572 5.40 -9.09 -2.57
N GLU A 573 6.65 -9.58 -2.60
CA GLU A 573 6.99 -10.95 -2.19
C GLU A 573 7.08 -11.16 -0.67
N LEU A 574 7.21 -10.09 0.12
CA LEU A 574 7.48 -10.17 1.56
C LEU A 574 6.33 -9.58 2.37
N GLY A 575 5.56 -10.45 3.02
CA GLY A 575 4.44 -10.03 3.85
C GLY A 575 4.80 -9.61 5.28
N MET A 576 5.99 -9.97 5.78
CA MET A 576 6.39 -9.62 7.14
C MET A 576 6.84 -8.17 7.24
N MET A 577 6.53 -7.53 8.36
CA MET A 577 7.07 -6.21 8.68
C MET A 577 8.59 -6.25 8.84
N VAL A 578 9.32 -5.77 7.84
CA VAL A 578 10.76 -5.49 7.93
C VAL A 578 11.00 -3.99 7.76
N ALA A 579 10.81 -3.18 8.81
CA ALA A 579 11.37 -1.83 8.89
C ALA A 579 12.90 -1.84 8.96
N GLU A 580 13.52 -0.95 8.20
CA GLU A 580 14.96 -0.94 7.97
C GLU A 580 15.67 0.15 8.78
N GLY A 581 15.17 0.43 9.99
CA GLY A 581 15.68 1.48 10.88
C GLY A 581 16.84 1.01 11.77
N ALA A 582 17.73 1.94 12.11
CA ALA A 582 18.94 1.71 12.90
C ALA A 582 18.67 1.32 14.36
N SER A 583 17.54 1.76 14.91
CA SER A 583 17.24 1.60 16.34
C SER A 583 16.82 0.18 16.70
N GLY A 584 16.43 -0.66 15.73
CA GLY A 584 15.84 -1.99 15.95
C GLY A 584 14.50 -1.97 16.72
N TRP A 585 14.13 -0.82 17.32
CA TRP A 585 12.96 -0.65 18.15
C TRP A 585 11.71 -0.55 17.30
N ARG A 586 10.69 -1.34 17.64
CA ARG A 586 9.39 -1.26 16.99
C ARG A 586 8.24 -1.50 17.94
N VAL A 587 7.14 -0.81 17.67
CA VAL A 587 5.90 -0.95 18.43
C VAL A 587 5.32 -2.35 18.30
N ASN A 588 5.52 -3.02 17.16
CA ASN A 588 5.00 -4.35 16.96
C ASN A 588 5.67 -5.41 17.87
N LEU A 589 6.90 -5.17 18.33
CA LEU A 589 7.57 -6.07 19.28
C LEU A 589 6.94 -6.02 20.68
N LEU A 590 6.11 -5.02 20.97
CA LEU A 590 5.32 -4.95 22.21
C LEU A 590 4.13 -5.93 22.21
N PHE A 591 3.92 -6.62 21.09
CA PHE A 591 2.81 -7.54 20.87
C PHE A 591 3.31 -8.99 20.84
N PRO A 592 2.44 -9.96 21.19
CA PRO A 592 2.82 -11.36 21.16
C PRO A 592 3.05 -11.88 19.75
N ASP A 593 3.96 -12.86 19.61
CA ASP A 593 3.93 -13.75 18.44
C ASP A 593 2.88 -14.82 18.69
N LEU A 594 1.83 -14.82 17.88
CA LEU A 594 0.73 -15.77 17.98
C LEU A 594 0.83 -16.83 16.88
N ALA A 595 1.87 -16.84 16.05
CA ALA A 595 2.04 -17.82 14.98
C ALA A 595 2.08 -19.26 15.52
N GLU A 596 2.70 -19.47 16.68
CA GLU A 596 2.81 -20.78 17.36
C GLU A 596 1.66 -21.06 18.35
N GLY A 597 0.67 -20.16 18.46
CA GLY A 597 -0.46 -20.26 19.39
C GLY A 597 -0.34 -19.32 20.59
N ILE A 598 -1.16 -19.53 21.62
CA ILE A 598 -1.15 -18.70 22.84
C ILE A 598 -0.15 -19.30 23.83
N THR A 599 1.09 -18.84 23.78
CA THR A 599 2.10 -19.13 24.81
C THR A 599 1.78 -18.40 26.11
N SER A 600 2.43 -18.78 27.22
CA SER A 600 2.26 -18.09 28.52
C SER A 600 2.65 -16.61 28.44
N GLN A 601 3.73 -16.29 27.72
CA GLN A 601 4.16 -14.93 27.45
C GLN A 601 3.13 -14.17 26.60
N ALA A 602 2.54 -14.83 25.59
CA ALA A 602 1.51 -14.23 24.78
C ALA A 602 0.24 -13.94 25.58
N ALA A 603 -0.21 -14.88 26.41
CA ALA A 603 -1.36 -14.70 27.30
C ALA A 603 -1.16 -13.53 28.26
N LEU A 604 0.02 -13.44 28.91
CA LEU A 604 0.34 -12.33 29.81
C LEU A 604 0.30 -10.98 29.08
N THR A 605 0.89 -10.91 27.89
CA THR A 605 0.91 -9.68 27.08
C THR A 605 -0.50 -9.24 26.72
N LEU A 606 -1.36 -10.18 26.28
CA LEU A 606 -2.76 -9.91 25.95
C LEU A 606 -3.56 -9.45 27.19
N LEU A 607 -3.36 -10.09 28.35
CA LEU A 607 -4.02 -9.71 29.60
C LEU A 607 -3.63 -8.29 30.04
N VAL A 608 -2.33 -7.97 29.99
CA VAL A 608 -1.82 -6.62 30.30
C VAL A 608 -2.44 -5.59 29.35
N MET A 609 -2.44 -5.85 28.05
CA MET A 609 -3.08 -4.95 27.08
C MET A 609 -4.57 -4.75 27.37
N ALA A 610 -5.32 -5.82 27.62
CA ALA A 610 -6.74 -5.76 27.93
C ALA A 610 -7.01 -4.96 29.21
N ALA A 611 -6.22 -5.18 30.26
CA ALA A 611 -6.30 -4.43 31.50
C ALA A 611 -6.05 -2.93 31.28
N LEU A 612 -5.12 -2.56 30.41
CA LEU A 612 -4.79 -1.17 30.12
C LEU A 612 -5.85 -0.45 29.31
N VAL A 613 -6.38 -1.11 28.27
CA VAL A 613 -7.51 -0.57 27.50
C VAL A 613 -8.71 -0.37 28.41
N THR A 614 -8.97 -1.33 29.31
CA THR A 614 -10.07 -1.25 30.29
C THR A 614 -9.84 -0.12 31.30
N LEU A 615 -8.64 0.01 31.85
CA LEU A 615 -8.28 1.08 32.79
C LEU A 615 -8.39 2.45 32.12
N LEU A 616 -7.90 2.58 30.88
CA LEU A 616 -8.03 3.80 30.09
C LEU A 616 -9.50 4.14 29.84
N ALA A 617 -10.31 3.17 29.39
CA ALA A 617 -11.74 3.37 29.19
C ALA A 617 -12.46 3.77 30.49
N ALA A 618 -12.14 3.12 31.61
CA ALA A 618 -12.74 3.38 32.91
C ALA A 618 -12.33 4.77 33.47
N THR A 619 -11.07 5.16 33.35
CA THR A 619 -10.59 6.49 33.78
C THR A 619 -11.20 7.60 32.94
N LEU A 620 -11.31 7.40 31.62
CA LEU A 620 -12.01 8.32 30.73
C LEU A 620 -13.51 8.37 31.02
N TRP A 621 -14.15 7.25 31.35
CA TRP A 621 -15.56 7.19 31.72
C TRP A 621 -15.84 7.90 33.05
N ARG A 622 -15.13 7.55 34.13
CA ARG A 622 -15.39 8.13 35.47
C ARG A 622 -15.26 9.64 35.44
N ARG A 623 -14.26 10.16 34.72
CA ARG A 623 -14.04 11.59 34.53
C ARG A 623 -15.09 12.26 33.63
N SER A 624 -15.92 11.52 32.89
CA SER A 624 -17.01 12.11 32.09
C SER A 624 -18.25 12.42 32.92
N ARG A 625 -18.27 12.04 34.20
CA ARG A 625 -19.41 12.27 35.10
C ARG A 625 -19.14 13.28 36.22
N VAL A 626 -17.88 13.66 36.45
CA VAL A 626 -17.50 14.54 37.57
C VAL A 626 -17.04 15.89 37.02
N SER A 627 -17.73 16.96 37.41
CA SER A 627 -17.36 18.34 37.13
C SER A 627 -16.37 18.81 38.20
N GLU A 628 -15.16 19.13 37.75
CA GLU A 628 -14.12 20.00 38.31
C GLU A 628 -13.72 19.96 39.80
N GLY A 629 -12.42 19.70 40.05
CA GLY A 629 -11.69 20.04 41.27
C GLY A 629 -10.16 19.94 41.06
N PRO A 630 -9.32 20.82 41.66
CA PRO A 630 -7.88 20.93 41.40
C PRO A 630 -7.01 19.77 41.97
N ALA A 631 -7.60 18.84 42.73
CA ALA A 631 -6.90 17.64 43.24
C ALA A 631 -6.45 16.65 42.14
N HIS A 632 -6.76 16.92 40.87
CA HIS A 632 -6.67 15.98 39.75
C HIS A 632 -5.33 16.00 38.98
N ALA A 633 -4.37 16.84 39.37
CA ALA A 633 -3.04 16.87 38.76
C ALA A 633 -2.20 15.61 39.09
N ARG A 634 -2.35 15.05 40.30
CA ARG A 634 -1.60 13.86 40.76
C ARG A 634 -1.98 12.59 39.99
N ASP A 635 -3.24 12.44 39.62
CA ASP A 635 -3.71 11.28 38.84
C ASP A 635 -3.29 11.33 37.36
N GLY A 636 -3.03 12.54 36.83
CA GLY A 636 -2.45 12.72 35.50
C GLY A 636 -1.01 12.24 35.44
N VAL A 637 -0.23 12.52 36.49
CA VAL A 637 1.14 12.02 36.67
C VAL A 637 1.12 10.50 36.81
N ALA A 638 0.20 9.90 37.58
CA ALA A 638 0.10 8.45 37.70
C ALA A 638 -0.18 7.75 36.35
N ALA A 639 -1.07 8.29 35.52
CA ALA A 639 -1.38 7.72 34.21
C ALA A 639 -0.23 7.89 33.19
N VAL A 640 0.46 9.04 33.21
CA VAL A 640 1.65 9.29 32.38
C VAL A 640 2.81 8.42 32.83
N SER A 641 3.03 8.26 34.14
CA SER A 641 4.04 7.37 34.72
C SER A 641 3.72 5.90 34.45
N LEU A 642 2.44 5.49 34.49
CA LEU A 642 2.05 4.13 34.12
C LEU A 642 2.32 3.89 32.63
N THR A 643 1.98 4.84 31.76
CA THR A 643 2.25 4.77 30.32
C THR A 643 3.76 4.73 30.04
N ALA A 644 4.55 5.57 30.72
CA ALA A 644 5.99 5.61 30.60
C ALA A 644 6.64 4.32 31.13
N CYS A 645 6.20 3.79 32.28
CA CYS A 645 6.65 2.51 32.82
C CYS A 645 6.25 1.33 31.94
N LEU A 646 5.09 1.38 31.29
CA LEU A 646 4.66 0.37 30.32
C LEU A 646 5.50 0.38 29.07
N VAL A 647 5.74 1.57 28.52
CA VAL A 647 6.69 1.74 27.43
C VAL A 647 8.04 1.19 27.87
N LEU A 648 8.55 1.55 29.06
CA LEU A 648 9.84 1.08 29.58
C LEU A 648 9.93 -0.43 29.82
N LEU A 649 8.93 -1.06 30.43
CA LEU A 649 8.91 -2.50 30.77
C LEU A 649 8.71 -3.38 29.54
N THR A 650 7.97 -2.90 28.55
CA THR A 650 7.74 -3.63 27.30
C THR A 650 8.86 -3.37 26.29
N THR A 651 9.51 -2.19 26.30
CA THR A 651 10.76 -1.96 25.55
C THR A 651 11.92 -2.77 26.10
N THR A 652 12.03 -3.00 27.41
CA THR A 652 13.07 -3.88 27.98
C THR A 652 12.80 -5.36 27.73
N ALA A 653 11.54 -5.81 27.69
CA ALA A 653 11.21 -7.18 27.30
C ALA A 653 11.43 -7.43 25.79
N GLY A 654 11.10 -6.47 24.92
CA GLY A 654 11.41 -6.51 23.49
C GLY A 654 12.90 -6.33 23.18
N ALA A 655 13.68 -5.74 24.09
CA ALA A 655 15.12 -5.60 23.95
C ALA A 655 15.86 -6.94 23.90
N TRP A 656 15.28 -8.00 24.47
CA TRP A 656 15.84 -9.35 24.40
C TRP A 656 15.69 -9.99 22.99
N ASP A 657 14.74 -9.50 22.18
CA ASP A 657 14.43 -9.97 20.82
C ASP A 657 15.02 -9.05 19.71
N LEU A 658 15.72 -7.95 20.08
CA LEU A 658 16.47 -7.06 19.16
C LEU A 658 17.62 -7.78 18.41
N SER A 659 17.92 -9.02 18.80
CA SER A 659 18.89 -9.89 18.14
C SER A 659 18.29 -10.74 17.02
N HIS A 660 16.95 -10.78 16.85
CA HIS A 660 16.35 -11.72 15.91
C HIS A 660 16.71 -11.35 14.46
N PRO A 661 17.42 -12.23 13.72
CA PRO A 661 17.91 -11.94 12.36
C PRO A 661 16.80 -11.62 11.34
N ARG A 662 15.53 -11.92 11.65
CA ARG A 662 14.37 -11.69 10.77
C ARG A 662 13.99 -10.21 10.63
N TYR A 663 14.38 -9.36 11.58
CA TYR A 663 14.11 -7.91 11.54
C TYR A 663 15.31 -7.08 11.09
N ARG A 664 16.44 -7.72 10.79
CA ARG A 664 17.61 -7.10 10.15
C ARG A 664 17.50 -7.27 8.63
N VAL A 665 17.92 -6.27 7.86
CA VAL A 665 18.03 -6.42 6.41
C VAL A 665 19.11 -7.47 6.15
N ARG A 666 18.79 -8.55 5.43
CA ARG A 666 19.77 -9.57 5.07
C ARG A 666 20.85 -8.96 4.18
N ASP A 667 22.12 -9.33 4.39
CA ASP A 667 23.27 -8.75 3.65
C ASP A 667 23.12 -8.83 2.12
N GLY A 668 22.53 -9.92 1.59
CA GLY A 668 22.24 -10.04 0.16
C GLY A 668 21.26 -8.99 -0.38
N ASN A 669 20.28 -8.57 0.42
CA ASN A 669 19.32 -7.52 0.05
C ASN A 669 19.98 -6.13 0.10
N ILE A 670 20.83 -5.90 1.11
CA ILE A 670 21.64 -4.68 1.24
C ILE A 670 22.54 -4.53 0.01
N ARG A 671 23.26 -5.60 -0.36
CA ARG A 671 24.11 -5.67 -1.56
C ARG A 671 23.31 -5.31 -2.80
N THR A 672 22.20 -6.00 -3.06
CA THR A 672 21.35 -5.76 -4.24
C THR A 672 20.89 -4.31 -4.34
N ARG A 673 20.55 -3.68 -3.21
CA ARG A 673 20.11 -2.27 -3.16
C ARG A 673 21.24 -1.28 -3.39
N LEU A 674 22.40 -1.50 -2.77
CA LEU A 674 23.59 -0.66 -2.99
C LEU A 674 24.04 -0.73 -4.45
N VAL A 675 24.03 -1.92 -5.04
CA VAL A 675 24.32 -2.14 -6.46
C VAL A 675 23.28 -1.44 -7.34
N SER A 676 21.99 -1.61 -7.08
CA SER A 676 20.92 -0.95 -7.85
C SER A 676 21.00 0.58 -7.74
N ALA A 677 21.33 1.09 -6.56
CA ALA A 677 21.54 2.52 -6.33
C ALA A 677 22.73 3.05 -7.14
N TYR A 678 23.84 2.31 -7.15
CA TYR A 678 25.01 2.64 -7.96
C TYR A 678 24.68 2.69 -9.45
N VAL A 679 23.95 1.69 -9.96
CA VAL A 679 23.51 1.64 -11.36
C VAL A 679 22.62 2.83 -11.71
N ARG A 680 21.65 3.17 -10.85
CA ARG A 680 20.77 4.34 -11.06
C ARG A 680 21.51 5.67 -11.00
N ALA A 681 22.54 5.77 -10.16
CA ALA A 681 23.36 6.97 -10.04
C ALA A 681 24.36 7.12 -11.18
N GLU A 682 24.60 6.05 -11.96
CA GLU A 682 25.59 5.91 -13.04
C GLU A 682 27.05 6.10 -12.59
N THR A 683 27.30 6.77 -11.46
CA THR A 683 28.62 6.97 -10.86
C THR A 683 28.50 6.99 -9.34
N CYS A 684 29.61 6.69 -8.65
CA CYS A 684 29.73 6.91 -7.21
C CYS A 684 30.12 8.37 -6.87
N ALA A 685 29.55 9.36 -7.57
CA ALA A 685 29.91 10.77 -7.35
C ALA A 685 29.67 11.21 -5.90
N LEU A 686 28.68 10.61 -5.23
CA LEU A 686 28.50 10.70 -3.80
C LEU A 686 28.21 9.30 -3.23
N CYS A 687 29.27 8.60 -2.85
CA CYS A 687 29.19 7.37 -2.08
C CYS A 687 29.85 7.60 -0.73
N TRP A 688 29.12 7.37 0.36
CA TRP A 688 29.59 7.70 1.70
C TRP A 688 29.03 6.77 2.76
N SER A 689 29.84 6.45 3.76
CA SER A 689 29.55 5.61 4.90
C SER A 689 29.60 6.38 6.21
N SER A 690 28.63 6.16 7.11
CA SER A 690 28.66 6.72 8.48
C SER A 690 29.87 6.34 9.29
N ARG A 691 30.52 5.23 8.92
CA ARG A 691 31.65 4.68 9.64
C ARG A 691 32.95 4.81 8.88
N ARG A 692 32.91 4.58 7.57
CA ARG A 692 34.10 4.54 6.70
C ARG A 692 34.36 5.86 5.97
N GLY A 693 33.44 6.83 6.04
CA GLY A 693 33.54 8.07 5.30
C GLY A 693 33.29 7.87 3.80
N PRO A 694 33.91 8.66 2.91
CA PRO A 694 33.76 8.50 1.47
C PRO A 694 34.06 7.06 1.03
N LEU A 695 33.21 6.52 0.16
CA LEU A 695 33.32 5.17 -0.39
C LEU A 695 33.60 5.25 -1.89
N GLY A 696 34.44 4.36 -2.39
CA GLY A 696 34.49 4.03 -3.81
C GLY A 696 33.39 3.03 -4.19
N GLY A 697 33.16 2.84 -5.50
CA GLY A 697 32.23 1.80 -5.96
C GLY A 697 32.62 0.39 -5.50
N ALA A 698 33.90 0.16 -5.24
CA ALA A 698 34.44 -1.11 -4.73
C ALA A 698 34.02 -1.40 -3.29
N ASP A 699 33.75 -0.36 -2.51
CA ASP A 699 33.44 -0.46 -1.08
C ASP A 699 31.95 -0.71 -0.80
N LEU A 700 31.12 -0.65 -1.85
CA LEU A 700 29.66 -0.82 -1.77
C LEU A 700 29.28 -2.29 -1.59
N ALA A 701 29.90 -3.18 -2.36
CA ALA A 701 29.62 -4.60 -2.35
C ALA A 701 30.78 -5.40 -2.97
N SER A 702 30.91 -6.65 -2.55
CA SER A 702 31.73 -7.64 -3.25
C SER A 702 31.31 -7.70 -4.74
N ASN A 703 32.31 -7.62 -5.62
CA ASN A 703 32.09 -7.54 -7.06
C ASN A 703 32.94 -8.58 -7.82
N THR A 704 32.98 -9.79 -7.27
CA THR A 704 33.62 -10.95 -7.89
C THR A 704 32.73 -11.49 -9.00
N VAL A 705 33.35 -11.92 -10.11
CA VAL A 705 32.67 -12.49 -11.27
C VAL A 705 33.05 -13.95 -11.34
N SER A 706 32.06 -14.83 -11.31
CA SER A 706 32.21 -16.26 -11.55
C SER A 706 31.91 -16.63 -13.00
N ASP A 707 31.04 -15.86 -13.67
CA ASP A 707 30.66 -16.07 -15.07
C ASP A 707 30.49 -14.74 -15.80
N ILE A 708 31.08 -14.63 -16.99
CA ILE A 708 30.92 -13.49 -17.89
C ILE A 708 30.80 -13.97 -19.33
N GLY A 709 29.77 -13.51 -20.02
CA GLY A 709 29.50 -13.93 -21.39
C GLY A 709 28.84 -12.85 -22.22
N VAL A 710 29.20 -12.78 -23.50
CA VAL A 710 28.49 -11.98 -24.50
C VAL A 710 27.69 -12.92 -25.37
N ARG A 711 26.40 -12.64 -25.52
CA ARG A 711 25.50 -13.34 -26.43
C ARG A 711 24.96 -12.37 -27.46
N ALA A 712 24.96 -12.79 -28.72
CA ALA A 712 24.26 -12.11 -29.79
C ALA A 712 22.88 -12.76 -29.98
N GLU A 713 21.85 -11.93 -30.02
CA GLU A 713 20.49 -12.32 -30.38
C GLU A 713 20.26 -11.98 -31.85
N THR A 714 19.64 -12.91 -32.59
CA THR A 714 19.42 -12.80 -34.04
C THR A 714 18.62 -11.55 -34.39
N GLY A 715 19.11 -10.83 -35.38
CA GLY A 715 18.59 -9.55 -35.82
C GLY A 715 17.69 -9.63 -37.05
N ARG A 716 17.12 -8.50 -37.44
CA ARG A 716 16.67 -8.26 -38.82
C ARG A 716 17.29 -6.97 -39.31
N SER A 717 17.52 -6.87 -40.61
CA SER A 717 18.05 -5.66 -41.26
C SER A 717 19.42 -5.26 -40.70
N ARG A 718 20.31 -6.24 -40.51
CA ARG A 718 21.68 -6.08 -39.99
C ARG A 718 21.75 -5.47 -38.59
N ARG A 719 20.63 -5.47 -37.85
CA ARG A 719 20.54 -4.97 -36.49
C ARG A 719 20.62 -6.11 -35.50
N VAL A 720 21.79 -6.30 -34.89
CA VAL A 720 22.04 -7.35 -33.89
C VAL A 720 21.85 -6.78 -32.49
N ARG A 721 21.27 -7.56 -31.59
CA ARG A 721 21.22 -7.22 -30.15
C ARG A 721 22.25 -8.05 -29.41
N PHE A 722 23.00 -7.39 -28.55
CA PHE A 722 24.03 -7.99 -27.72
C PHE A 722 23.60 -7.94 -26.27
N ALA A 723 23.76 -9.05 -25.56
CA ALA A 723 23.58 -9.14 -24.12
C ALA A 723 24.92 -9.52 -23.48
N LEU A 724 25.44 -8.67 -22.60
CA LEU A 724 26.55 -9.04 -21.71
C LEU A 724 25.95 -9.45 -20.37
N THR A 725 26.22 -10.67 -19.94
CA THR A 725 25.87 -11.18 -18.61
C THR A 725 27.13 -11.30 -17.75
N ALA A 726 27.07 -10.80 -16.51
CA ALA A 726 28.14 -10.88 -15.52
C ALA A 726 27.54 -11.25 -14.16
N ILE A 727 27.82 -12.48 -13.71
CA ILE A 727 27.27 -13.07 -12.49
C ILE A 727 28.41 -13.39 -11.54
N GLY A 728 28.23 -13.07 -10.26
CA GLY A 728 29.14 -13.41 -9.18
C GLY A 728 28.53 -14.43 -8.21
N PRO A 729 29.34 -14.97 -7.28
CA PRO A 729 28.89 -15.94 -6.27
C PRO A 729 27.83 -15.38 -5.32
N GLU A 730 27.83 -14.06 -5.08
CA GLU A 730 26.86 -13.40 -4.20
C GLU A 730 25.68 -12.76 -4.96
N GLY A 731 25.56 -13.02 -6.27
CA GLY A 731 24.53 -12.49 -7.16
C GLY A 731 25.09 -11.63 -8.32
N PRO A 732 24.29 -10.73 -8.91
CA PRO A 732 24.70 -9.91 -10.05
C PRO A 732 26.00 -9.14 -9.80
N SER A 733 26.94 -9.15 -10.75
CA SER A 733 28.12 -8.26 -10.73
C SER A 733 27.76 -6.91 -11.36
N PHE A 734 28.47 -5.84 -10.99
CA PHE A 734 28.11 -4.47 -11.41
C PHE A 734 29.32 -3.65 -11.86
N GLY A 735 29.08 -2.64 -12.71
CA GLY A 735 30.15 -1.81 -13.27
C GLY A 735 29.73 -1.21 -14.61
N ALA A 736 30.70 -0.77 -15.40
CA ALA A 736 30.46 -0.20 -16.72
C ALA A 736 30.86 -1.18 -17.83
N ALA A 737 29.99 -1.39 -18.81
CA ALA A 737 30.29 -2.17 -19.99
C ALA A 737 30.47 -1.28 -21.21
N ARG A 738 31.43 -1.64 -22.06
CA ARG A 738 31.65 -1.05 -23.38
C ARG A 738 31.74 -2.16 -24.42
N PHE A 739 31.04 -2.03 -25.53
CA PHE A 739 31.09 -2.96 -26.65
C PHE A 739 31.91 -2.36 -27.78
N ASP A 740 32.83 -3.13 -28.35
CA ASP A 740 33.40 -2.93 -29.69
C ASP A 740 32.77 -3.96 -30.60
N PHE A 741 32.11 -3.48 -31.64
CA PHE A 741 31.31 -4.32 -32.53
C PHE A 741 32.13 -4.98 -33.63
N GLY A 742 33.45 -4.73 -33.70
CA GLY A 742 34.35 -5.33 -34.68
C GLY A 742 34.34 -4.65 -36.05
N ASP A 743 33.54 -3.59 -36.23
CA ASP A 743 33.46 -2.79 -37.47
C ASP A 743 34.07 -1.38 -37.32
N GLY A 744 34.78 -1.14 -36.21
CA GLY A 744 35.36 0.15 -35.85
C GLY A 744 34.45 1.03 -34.99
N GLU A 745 33.18 0.66 -34.81
CA GLU A 745 32.29 1.34 -33.87
C GLU A 745 32.38 0.78 -32.46
N VAL A 746 32.37 1.68 -31.47
CA VAL A 746 32.44 1.35 -30.05
C VAL A 746 31.30 2.05 -29.33
N SER A 747 30.57 1.31 -28.49
CA SER A 747 29.48 1.88 -27.70
C SER A 747 30.00 2.87 -26.65
N ALA A 748 29.17 3.81 -26.23
CA ALA A 748 29.42 4.53 -24.98
C ALA A 748 29.43 3.54 -23.80
N PRO A 749 30.27 3.75 -22.76
CA PRO A 749 30.21 2.95 -21.56
C PRO A 749 28.85 3.11 -20.87
N ARG A 750 28.27 2.00 -20.41
CA ARG A 750 26.97 1.99 -19.74
C ARG A 750 27.04 1.20 -18.45
N VAL A 751 26.53 1.78 -17.37
CA VAL A 751 26.51 1.12 -16.06
C VAL A 751 25.36 0.13 -15.98
N PHE A 752 25.65 -1.06 -15.43
CA PHE A 752 24.69 -2.13 -15.28
C PHE A 752 24.99 -3.00 -14.07
N ALA A 753 24.05 -3.88 -13.73
CA ALA A 753 24.22 -4.98 -12.80
C ALA A 753 23.60 -6.25 -13.38
N GLY A 754 24.37 -7.34 -13.42
CA GLY A 754 23.93 -8.63 -13.94
C GLY A 754 23.94 -8.67 -15.46
N GLU A 755 22.99 -8.00 -16.12
CA GLU A 755 22.86 -8.05 -17.57
C GLU A 755 22.71 -6.65 -18.18
N ILE A 756 23.35 -6.42 -19.33
CA ILE A 756 23.14 -5.23 -20.16
C ILE A 756 22.88 -5.62 -21.60
N ARG A 757 21.88 -4.98 -22.21
CA ARG A 757 21.55 -5.13 -23.63
C ARG A 757 21.87 -3.89 -24.44
N VAL A 758 22.53 -4.08 -25.57
CA VAL A 758 22.85 -3.03 -26.55
C VAL A 758 22.44 -3.51 -27.93
N ALA A 759 22.02 -2.60 -28.81
CA ALA A 759 21.70 -2.92 -30.19
C ALA A 759 22.65 -2.16 -31.11
N HIS A 760 23.19 -2.84 -32.11
CA HIS A 760 24.07 -2.25 -33.13
C HIS A 760 23.54 -2.57 -34.52
N ARG A 761 23.82 -1.72 -35.51
CA ARG A 761 23.48 -1.97 -36.91
C ARG A 761 24.75 -1.96 -37.75
N TYR A 762 25.07 -3.11 -38.34
CA TYR A 762 26.22 -3.25 -39.22
C TYR A 762 25.96 -2.64 -40.60
N GLY A 763 26.94 -1.90 -41.10
CA GLY A 763 26.90 -1.31 -42.44
C GLY A 763 27.07 -2.34 -43.56
N ARG A 764 27.76 -3.45 -43.30
CA ARG A 764 28.09 -4.50 -44.28
C ARG A 764 27.78 -5.89 -43.72
N ALA A 765 27.67 -6.87 -44.60
CA ALA A 765 27.71 -8.27 -44.21
C ALA A 765 29.16 -8.68 -43.93
N GLY A 766 29.36 -9.66 -43.06
CA GLY A 766 30.68 -10.12 -42.68
C GLY A 766 30.70 -10.83 -41.32
N GLU A 767 31.88 -11.31 -40.95
CA GLU A 767 32.16 -11.82 -39.61
C GLU A 767 32.84 -10.73 -38.79
N TYR A 768 32.33 -10.51 -37.59
CA TYR A 768 32.73 -9.45 -36.68
C TYR A 768 33.12 -10.04 -35.32
N ASP A 769 34.32 -9.70 -34.85
CA ASP A 769 34.81 -10.07 -33.52
C ASP A 769 34.31 -9.04 -32.50
N VAL A 770 33.20 -9.36 -31.84
CA VAL A 770 32.54 -8.45 -30.89
C VAL A 770 33.14 -8.63 -29.51
N LYS A 771 33.68 -7.57 -28.95
CA LYS A 771 34.31 -7.55 -27.62
C LYS A 771 33.51 -6.67 -26.68
N ALA A 772 33.19 -7.20 -25.51
CA ALA A 772 32.65 -6.42 -24.41
C ALA A 772 33.68 -6.32 -23.29
N TRP A 773 34.09 -5.11 -22.96
CA TRP A 773 34.90 -4.85 -21.78
C TRP A 773 34.02 -4.47 -20.61
N PHE A 774 34.29 -5.08 -19.46
CA PHE A 774 33.58 -4.85 -18.21
C PHE A 774 34.52 -4.25 -17.17
N ASP A 775 34.33 -2.94 -16.92
CA ASP A 775 35.06 -2.15 -15.94
C ASP A 775 34.33 -2.21 -14.59
N ARG A 776 34.92 -2.96 -13.66
CA ARG A 776 34.39 -3.16 -12.31
C ARG A 776 35.07 -2.22 -11.32
N PRO A 777 34.32 -1.56 -10.42
CA PRO A 777 34.92 -0.76 -9.36
C PRO A 777 35.87 -1.59 -8.48
N GLY A 778 37.14 -1.16 -8.38
CA GLY A 778 38.17 -1.78 -7.54
C GLY A 778 38.62 -3.19 -7.94
N ALA A 779 38.27 -3.64 -9.14
CA ALA A 779 38.68 -4.95 -9.65
C ALA A 779 39.25 -4.82 -11.08
N PRO A 780 40.06 -5.79 -11.54
CA PRO A 780 40.58 -5.79 -12.90
C PRO A 780 39.45 -5.81 -13.92
N ARG A 781 39.65 -5.07 -15.03
CA ARG A 781 38.81 -5.11 -16.22
C ARG A 781 38.73 -6.54 -16.75
N LEU A 782 37.52 -6.98 -17.06
CA LEU A 782 37.29 -8.26 -17.74
C LEU A 782 36.91 -8.00 -19.20
N MET A 783 37.12 -9.01 -20.04
CA MET A 783 36.70 -8.99 -21.43
C MET A 783 35.98 -10.30 -21.74
N ALA A 784 34.84 -10.20 -22.40
CA ALA A 784 34.19 -11.32 -23.06
C ALA A 784 34.10 -11.02 -24.56
N ALA A 785 34.29 -12.04 -25.38
CA ALA A 785 34.25 -11.92 -26.83
C ALA A 785 33.25 -12.90 -27.41
N SER A 786 32.67 -12.54 -28.56
CA SER A 786 31.77 -13.39 -29.33
C SER A 786 31.96 -13.10 -30.81
N LEU A 787 32.08 -14.15 -31.62
CA LEU A 787 32.11 -14.02 -33.07
C LEU A 787 30.68 -13.92 -33.58
N VAL A 788 30.36 -12.86 -34.32
CA VAL A 788 29.04 -12.66 -34.93
C VAL A 788 29.17 -12.61 -36.43
N ARG A 789 28.38 -13.43 -37.10
CA ARG A 789 28.23 -13.39 -38.54
C ARG A 789 26.95 -12.64 -38.89
N VAL A 790 27.07 -11.67 -39.79
CA VAL A 790 25.95 -10.91 -40.34
C VAL A 790 25.88 -11.21 -41.82
N ASP A 791 24.80 -11.82 -42.25
CA ASP A 791 24.62 -12.19 -43.66
C ASP A 791 24.06 -11.03 -44.49
N ASP A 792 24.08 -11.14 -45.82
CA ASP A 792 23.58 -10.10 -46.74
C ASP A 792 22.09 -9.77 -46.53
N ASP A 793 21.31 -10.78 -46.13
CA ASP A 793 19.89 -10.68 -45.73
C ASP A 793 19.69 -9.98 -44.37
N GLY A 794 20.79 -9.66 -43.68
CA GLY A 794 20.82 -8.95 -42.42
C GLY A 794 20.29 -9.75 -41.23
N ARG A 795 20.52 -11.07 -41.23
CA ARG A 795 20.24 -12.00 -40.14
C ARG A 795 21.46 -12.21 -39.25
#